data_AF-A0A0T7A7W7-F1
#
_entry.id   AF-A0A0T7A7W7-F1
#
_cell.length_a   1.000
_cell.length_b   1.000
_cell.length_c   1.000
_cell.angle_alpha   90.00
_cell.angle_beta   90.00
_cell.angle_gamma   90.00
#
_symmetry.space_group_name_H-M   'P 1'
#
loop_
_entity.id
_entity.type
_entity.pdbx_description
1 polymer ?
#
loop_
_entity_poly.entity_id
_entity_poly.type
_entity_poly.pdbx_seq_one_letter_code
_entity_poly.pdbx_strand_id
1 'polypeptide(L)'
;MVELAATIFSDGPSSNPDQPMKPLIRDWGTWLEQVILAFTSGAGNILKTSRAALFADLAHAADTTAWVMGDPTVAYNGIYVKSGASGTGSWARVSDLPFSFIIASDVGAGTPNAIQATTSIPVSGSALVWSNIFEANTASPVTISFNGGTALTIKTNAGNNVSVGGLVAGMIVLGTVSGSTFRLLSDQASAAVVAAAEGFANAAAASAAAAAASAAGVNLPSAVAGTYLRQKLDATGYETRTPAQVAGDLNVQQRNSIGGYSFDLAVTPTIPLAGGFTGAWGCQHRSGSSMTAPHSTPGVDGASYATVAFVRDSVGSGGNGPIYSDFAAFLSSSKTNYKTSSVGGEIDVVYMIGRQGQKDDLGGVLTDLEKVGGDTGGMVGNETALKWIDSAGTTVKRLQAILNYAGQGASFYSSTGTNGIGVWVEAQVGTYLSGFVCDQAGSATFENVIVATTGRSIGSIYYKVDNGGRTYGGNGSGASPAFSFMSDPNTGMGRIGEDQLGFSAGGTYRFYVDTGAFVPASDNAYSLGRTTTGRVSNIYTVNSPTVGSDERLKTDIVDSPLGLDFILAQRPVAYRLKEGGREIEWIEEEVEVEEIETTEIEVTKVQKFFDGEKVVTTEKKEIERVPVYGDPVQATDPVTGEPLFEDTNEPVIGDDGVPLVNVIPLEPTLVRDQDGNLSTIEQPPQIVPMTRAVRKPVMHAVPKKTLVKKIERRPIEKTREGIRQHAGLIAQEVKRAIDEANVRRLADGLEPVDFGGWVQDDMADPNSLQSLRYEQFVPILIKAVQELADEVRALRGGGRL
;
A
#
# COMPACT_ATOMS: atom_id res chain seq x y z
N MET A 1 9.98 42.42 -49.33
CA MET A 1 10.51 41.87 -48.07
C MET A 1 10.72 43.07 -47.17
N VAL A 2 10.14 43.08 -45.97
CA VAL A 2 10.23 44.23 -45.07
C VAL A 2 11.67 44.36 -44.56
N GLU A 3 12.22 45.57 -44.54
CA GLU A 3 13.56 45.86 -44.01
C GLU A 3 13.64 45.51 -42.51
N LEU A 4 14.84 45.12 -42.06
CA LEU A 4 15.04 44.76 -40.66
C LEU A 4 15.01 46.02 -39.77
N ALA A 5 14.48 45.89 -38.56
CA ALA A 5 14.46 46.97 -37.59
C ALA A 5 15.87 47.55 -37.32
N ALA A 6 16.90 46.70 -37.29
CA ALA A 6 18.29 47.11 -37.13
C ALA A 6 18.80 48.01 -38.27
N THR A 7 18.24 47.88 -39.48
CA THR A 7 18.55 48.73 -40.63
C THR A 7 17.70 50.00 -40.62
N ILE A 8 16.42 49.88 -40.27
CA ILE A 8 15.49 51.03 -40.23
C ILE A 8 15.89 52.01 -39.13
N PHE A 9 16.30 51.52 -37.97
CA PHE A 9 16.65 52.31 -36.78
C PHE A 9 18.16 52.33 -36.50
N SER A 10 19.00 52.32 -37.53
CA SER A 10 20.44 52.42 -37.35
C SER A 10 20.80 53.78 -36.72
N ASP A 11 21.69 53.78 -35.72
CA ASP A 11 22.00 54.99 -34.93
C ASP A 11 22.72 56.10 -35.72
N GLY A 12 23.33 55.77 -36.87
CA GLY A 12 24.17 56.68 -37.64
C GLY A 12 25.42 57.17 -36.87
N PRO A 13 26.28 58.01 -37.49
CA PRO A 13 27.39 58.64 -36.78
C PRO A 13 26.89 59.67 -35.76
N SER A 14 27.54 59.76 -34.59
CA SER A 14 27.08 60.61 -33.46
C SER A 14 26.95 62.10 -33.77
N SER A 15 27.60 62.59 -34.82
CA SER A 15 27.50 63.98 -35.29
C SER A 15 26.29 64.25 -36.20
N ASN A 16 25.66 63.21 -36.76
CA ASN A 16 24.47 63.30 -37.58
C ASN A 16 23.70 61.97 -37.53
N PRO A 17 22.90 61.73 -36.47
CA PRO A 17 22.14 60.49 -36.32
C PRO A 17 21.18 60.29 -37.49
N ASP A 18 21.12 59.07 -38.02
CA ASP A 18 20.23 58.75 -39.13
C ASP A 18 18.77 58.87 -38.67
N GLN A 19 17.96 59.58 -39.46
CA GLN A 19 16.53 59.69 -39.18
C GLN A 19 15.77 58.60 -39.95
N PRO A 20 15.08 57.68 -39.27
CA PRO A 20 14.40 56.56 -39.92
C PRO A 20 13.29 57.07 -40.85
N MET A 21 13.28 56.59 -42.09
CA MET A 21 12.27 56.99 -43.07
C MET A 21 10.87 56.52 -42.65
N LYS A 22 9.95 57.47 -42.48
CA LYS A 22 8.55 57.21 -42.06
C LYS A 22 7.81 56.13 -42.88
N PRO A 23 8.02 55.97 -44.20
CA PRO A 23 7.43 54.87 -44.96
C PRO A 23 7.90 53.48 -44.50
N LEU A 24 9.20 53.29 -44.25
CA LEU A 24 9.76 52.00 -43.82
C LEU A 24 9.26 51.60 -42.43
N ILE A 25 9.10 52.58 -41.54
CA ILE A 25 8.50 52.35 -40.21
C ILE A 25 7.05 51.88 -40.34
N ARG A 26 6.27 52.48 -41.25
CA ARG A 26 4.87 52.09 -41.48
C ARG A 26 4.75 50.70 -42.11
N ASP A 27 5.62 50.37 -43.05
CA ASP A 27 5.65 49.04 -43.68
C ASP A 27 6.03 47.96 -42.64
N TRP A 28 7.00 48.25 -41.78
CA TRP A 28 7.39 47.37 -40.67
C TRP A 28 6.29 47.22 -39.62
N GLY A 29 5.65 48.32 -39.22
CA GLY A 29 4.51 48.31 -38.29
C GLY A 29 3.32 47.53 -38.84
N THR A 30 2.97 47.73 -40.12
CA THR A 30 1.87 47.00 -40.79
C THR A 30 2.15 45.50 -40.83
N TRP A 31 3.40 45.09 -41.11
CA TRP A 31 3.78 43.67 -41.09
C TRP A 31 3.65 43.06 -39.69
N LEU A 32 4.07 43.78 -38.65
CA LEU A 32 3.92 43.36 -37.25
C LEU A 32 2.44 43.25 -36.85
N GLU A 33 1.61 44.21 -37.24
CA GLU A 33 0.16 44.16 -37.03
C GLU A 33 -0.48 42.95 -37.72
N GLN A 34 -0.06 42.60 -38.94
CA GLN A 34 -0.53 41.41 -39.66
C GLN A 34 -0.10 40.10 -38.96
N VAL A 35 1.13 40.04 -38.44
CA VAL A 35 1.61 38.89 -37.65
C VAL A 35 0.82 38.76 -36.35
N ILE A 36 0.59 39.86 -35.64
CA ILE A 36 -0.22 39.89 -34.41
C ILE A 36 -1.66 39.47 -34.72
N LEU A 37 -2.24 39.95 -35.82
CA LEU A 37 -3.57 39.55 -36.28
C LEU A 37 -3.63 38.04 -36.52
N ALA A 38 -2.59 37.46 -37.14
CA ALA A 38 -2.47 36.04 -37.37
C ALA A 38 -2.39 35.23 -36.06
N PHE A 39 -1.65 35.71 -35.05
CA PHE A 39 -1.59 35.09 -33.72
C PHE A 39 -2.90 35.21 -32.93
N THR A 40 -3.65 36.29 -33.10
CA THR A 40 -5.01 36.42 -32.51
C THR A 40 -6.08 35.62 -33.24
N SER A 41 -5.77 34.99 -34.38
CA SER A 41 -6.72 34.24 -35.22
C SER A 41 -6.69 32.72 -35.04
N GLY A 42 -5.96 32.21 -34.05
CA GLY A 42 -5.94 30.78 -33.71
C GLY A 42 -7.34 30.22 -33.43
N ALA A 43 -7.64 29.08 -34.05
CA ALA A 43 -8.77 28.16 -33.83
C ALA A 43 -9.99 28.72 -33.05
N GLY A 44 -11.05 29.09 -33.77
CA GLY A 44 -12.37 29.40 -33.17
C GLY A 44 -13.02 30.75 -33.52
N ASN A 45 -12.37 31.62 -34.32
CA ASN A 45 -12.82 33.01 -34.43
C ASN A 45 -13.73 33.33 -35.63
N ILE A 46 -13.92 32.40 -36.56
CA ILE A 46 -14.82 32.62 -37.71
C ILE A 46 -16.19 32.07 -37.36
N LEU A 47 -17.07 32.92 -36.84
CA LEU A 47 -18.48 32.61 -36.66
C LEU A 47 -19.28 33.09 -37.89
N LYS A 48 -20.06 32.20 -38.50
CA LYS A 48 -20.98 32.54 -39.60
C LYS A 48 -22.41 32.14 -39.25
N THR A 49 -23.35 32.99 -39.65
CA THR A 49 -24.78 32.75 -39.46
C THR A 49 -25.37 31.79 -40.49
N SER A 50 -24.67 31.48 -41.59
CA SER A 50 -25.10 30.42 -42.53
C SER A 50 -23.89 29.78 -43.22
N ARG A 51 -24.05 28.54 -43.69
CA ARG A 51 -23.03 27.84 -44.48
C ARG A 51 -22.77 28.53 -45.81
N ALA A 52 -23.78 29.15 -46.40
CA ALA A 52 -23.62 29.95 -47.61
C ALA A 52 -22.68 31.15 -47.37
N ALA A 53 -22.85 31.87 -46.25
CA ALA A 53 -21.97 32.97 -45.88
C ALA A 53 -20.54 32.50 -45.57
N LEU A 54 -20.37 31.29 -45.04
CA LEU A 54 -19.05 30.69 -44.87
C LEU A 54 -18.41 30.34 -46.22
N PHE A 55 -19.17 29.72 -47.13
CA PHE A 55 -18.64 29.23 -48.41
C PHE A 55 -18.27 30.37 -49.37
N ALA A 56 -18.91 31.53 -49.25
CA ALA A 56 -18.52 32.74 -49.95
C ALA A 56 -17.23 33.37 -49.40
N ASP A 57 -16.85 33.05 -48.16
CA ASP A 57 -15.70 33.63 -47.47
C ASP A 57 -14.47 32.70 -47.57
N LEU A 58 -13.76 32.79 -48.70
CA LEU A 58 -12.57 31.96 -48.96
C LEU A 58 -11.25 32.64 -48.59
N ALA A 59 -11.28 33.88 -48.09
CA ALA A 59 -10.09 34.70 -47.80
C ALA A 59 -9.37 34.28 -46.49
N HIS A 60 -9.25 32.98 -46.25
CA HIS A 60 -8.66 32.38 -45.06
C HIS A 60 -7.62 31.33 -45.45
N ALA A 61 -6.57 31.20 -44.65
CA ALA A 61 -5.53 30.21 -44.87
C ALA A 61 -6.07 28.76 -44.78
N ALA A 62 -5.36 27.80 -45.36
CA ALA A 62 -5.67 26.38 -45.15
C ALA A 62 -5.63 26.03 -43.65
N ASP A 63 -6.42 25.04 -43.25
CA ASP A 63 -6.57 24.55 -41.87
C ASP A 63 -7.21 25.54 -40.88
N THR A 64 -7.68 26.69 -41.36
CA THR A 64 -8.50 27.62 -40.57
C THR A 64 -9.83 26.95 -40.18
N THR A 65 -10.26 27.08 -38.93
CA THR A 65 -11.55 26.57 -38.45
C THR A 65 -12.61 27.66 -38.37
N ALA A 66 -13.86 27.31 -38.69
CA ALA A 66 -15.02 28.20 -38.61
C ALA A 66 -16.24 27.48 -38.02
N TRP A 67 -17.10 28.21 -37.31
CA TRP A 67 -18.33 27.72 -36.72
C TRP A 67 -19.53 28.33 -37.45
N VAL A 68 -20.48 27.49 -37.85
CA VAL A 68 -21.78 27.91 -38.40
C VAL A 68 -22.84 27.65 -37.34
N MET A 69 -23.54 28.69 -36.85
CA MET A 69 -24.47 28.57 -35.70
C MET A 69 -25.85 29.23 -35.92
N GLY A 70 -26.28 29.51 -37.16
CA GLY A 70 -27.57 30.16 -37.43
C GLY A 70 -28.22 29.77 -38.75
N ASP A 71 -27.76 28.70 -39.40
CA ASP A 71 -28.26 28.29 -40.71
C ASP A 71 -29.69 27.74 -40.56
N PRO A 72 -30.66 28.14 -41.42
CA PRO A 72 -32.03 27.61 -41.39
C PRO A 72 -32.08 26.09 -41.56
N THR A 73 -31.10 25.51 -42.26
CA THR A 73 -30.94 24.06 -42.36
C THR A 73 -30.08 23.56 -41.21
N VAL A 74 -30.72 22.94 -40.22
CA VAL A 74 -30.08 22.49 -38.96
C VAL A 74 -28.80 21.68 -39.20
N ALA A 75 -28.79 20.79 -40.20
CA ALA A 75 -27.64 19.94 -40.53
C ALA A 75 -26.38 20.72 -40.96
N TYR A 76 -26.52 22.00 -41.32
CA TYR A 76 -25.40 22.85 -41.74
C TYR A 76 -24.75 23.61 -40.59
N ASN A 77 -25.35 23.60 -39.40
CA ASN A 77 -24.70 24.12 -38.20
C ASN A 77 -23.63 23.13 -37.71
N GLY A 78 -22.41 23.61 -37.44
CA GLY A 78 -21.25 22.75 -37.19
C GLY A 78 -19.92 23.47 -37.30
N ILE A 79 -18.84 22.73 -37.04
CA ILE A 79 -17.46 23.19 -37.21
C ILE A 79 -16.99 22.80 -38.61
N TYR A 80 -16.34 23.73 -39.30
CA TYR A 80 -15.80 23.60 -40.64
C TYR A 80 -14.29 23.90 -40.65
N VAL A 81 -13.56 23.27 -41.56
CA VAL A 81 -12.13 23.51 -41.82
C VAL A 81 -11.95 23.96 -43.27
N LYS A 82 -11.09 24.97 -43.45
CA LYS A 82 -10.71 25.50 -44.76
C LYS A 82 -9.67 24.60 -45.42
N SER A 83 -9.89 24.27 -46.69
CA SER A 83 -8.89 23.64 -47.56
C SER A 83 -8.50 24.56 -48.71
N GLY A 84 -7.22 24.62 -49.04
CA GLY A 84 -6.65 25.49 -50.08
C GLY A 84 -6.19 26.87 -49.58
N ALA A 85 -5.36 27.54 -50.38
CA ALA A 85 -4.78 28.84 -50.05
C ALA A 85 -5.83 29.96 -49.96
N SER A 86 -5.55 31.01 -49.18
CA SER A 86 -6.43 32.17 -49.04
C SER A 86 -6.88 32.75 -50.39
N GLY A 87 -8.18 33.00 -50.53
CA GLY A 87 -8.83 33.45 -51.76
C GLY A 87 -9.23 32.32 -52.73
N THR A 88 -8.86 31.07 -52.46
CA THR A 88 -9.16 29.90 -53.30
C THR A 88 -9.56 28.67 -52.45
N GLY A 89 -10.04 27.58 -53.04
CA GLY A 89 -10.38 26.34 -52.33
C GLY A 89 -11.80 26.29 -51.75
N SER A 90 -12.02 25.47 -50.71
CA SER A 90 -13.36 25.18 -50.18
C SER A 90 -13.37 25.01 -48.65
N TRP A 91 -14.57 24.92 -48.07
CA TRP A 91 -14.79 24.60 -46.66
C TRP A 91 -15.42 23.22 -46.54
N ALA A 92 -14.93 22.39 -45.61
CA ALA A 92 -15.48 21.07 -45.31
C ALA A 92 -15.95 21.02 -43.85
N ARG A 93 -17.11 20.43 -43.60
CA ARG A 93 -17.62 20.21 -42.23
C ARG A 93 -16.81 19.11 -41.57
N VAL A 94 -16.35 19.33 -40.33
CA VAL A 94 -15.49 18.40 -39.60
C VAL A 94 -16.09 17.90 -38.29
N SER A 95 -16.99 18.65 -37.65
CA SER A 95 -17.60 18.23 -36.38
C SER A 95 -18.93 18.94 -36.10
N ASP A 96 -19.67 18.42 -35.12
CA ASP A 96 -20.80 19.11 -34.49
C ASP A 96 -20.32 20.23 -33.55
N LEU A 97 -21.21 21.15 -33.19
CA LEU A 97 -20.92 22.19 -32.20
C LEU A 97 -20.86 21.56 -30.79
N PRO A 98 -19.85 21.89 -29.96
CA PRO A 98 -19.65 21.27 -28.66
C PRO A 98 -20.57 21.88 -27.58
N PHE A 99 -21.88 21.64 -27.68
CA PHE A 99 -22.84 21.95 -26.62
C PHE A 99 -23.21 20.69 -25.84
N SER A 100 -22.87 20.63 -24.56
CA SER A 100 -23.16 19.48 -23.71
C SER A 100 -24.60 19.44 -23.19
N PHE A 101 -25.28 20.59 -23.11
CA PHE A 101 -26.65 20.72 -22.59
C PHE A 101 -27.50 21.66 -23.46
N ILE A 102 -28.74 21.28 -23.72
CA ILE A 102 -29.73 22.09 -24.45
C ILE A 102 -30.99 22.19 -23.60
N ILE A 103 -31.48 23.42 -23.40
CA ILE A 103 -32.74 23.66 -22.68
C ILE A 103 -33.85 23.83 -23.72
N ALA A 104 -34.88 22.99 -23.59
CA ALA A 104 -36.10 23.00 -24.37
C ALA A 104 -37.27 23.46 -23.49
N SER A 105 -38.14 24.26 -24.08
CA SER A 105 -39.34 24.77 -23.44
C SER A 105 -40.58 24.28 -24.19
N ASP A 106 -41.39 23.48 -23.50
CA ASP A 106 -42.76 23.14 -23.89
C ASP A 106 -43.73 24.13 -23.22
N VAL A 107 -44.34 25.00 -24.03
CA VAL A 107 -45.31 26.01 -23.58
C VAL A 107 -46.76 25.58 -23.86
N GLY A 108 -46.99 24.31 -24.20
CA GLY A 108 -48.33 23.78 -24.51
C GLY A 108 -48.79 23.98 -25.95
N ALA A 109 -47.85 24.18 -26.89
CA ALA A 109 -48.18 24.30 -28.32
C ALA A 109 -48.59 22.96 -28.96
N GLY A 110 -48.20 21.84 -28.34
CA GLY A 110 -48.54 20.48 -28.75
C GLY A 110 -49.80 19.92 -28.08
N THR A 111 -49.98 18.60 -28.15
CA THR A 111 -50.97 17.88 -27.32
C THR A 111 -50.23 17.11 -26.21
N PRO A 112 -50.91 16.64 -25.15
CA PRO A 112 -50.26 15.87 -24.08
C PRO A 112 -49.50 14.61 -24.54
N ASN A 113 -49.80 14.10 -25.75
CA ASN A 113 -49.15 12.90 -26.32
C ASN A 113 -48.28 13.22 -27.55
N ALA A 114 -48.28 14.47 -28.01
CA ALA A 114 -47.48 14.96 -29.12
C ALA A 114 -46.93 16.34 -28.77
N ILE A 115 -45.86 16.33 -27.98
CA ILE A 115 -45.24 17.50 -27.37
C ILE A 115 -44.47 18.28 -28.44
N GLN A 116 -44.62 19.61 -28.40
CA GLN A 116 -43.83 20.53 -29.22
C GLN A 116 -43.02 21.43 -28.31
N ALA A 117 -41.71 21.19 -28.27
CA ALA A 117 -40.79 21.98 -27.47
C ALA A 117 -39.93 22.88 -28.36
N THR A 118 -39.57 24.04 -27.84
CA THR A 118 -38.73 25.03 -28.52
C THR A 118 -37.38 25.15 -27.82
N THR A 119 -36.30 25.25 -28.58
CA THR A 119 -34.94 25.43 -28.06
C THR A 119 -34.31 26.64 -28.75
N SER A 120 -33.44 27.37 -28.04
CA SER A 120 -32.69 28.50 -28.62
C SER A 120 -31.58 28.05 -29.57
N ILE A 121 -31.20 26.77 -29.52
CA ILE A 121 -30.17 26.15 -30.36
C ILE A 121 -30.64 24.79 -30.90
N PRO A 122 -30.22 24.35 -32.09
CA PRO A 122 -30.67 23.09 -32.66
C PRO A 122 -30.25 21.87 -31.83
N VAL A 123 -31.15 20.89 -31.70
CA VAL A 123 -30.90 19.65 -30.97
C VAL A 123 -30.10 18.67 -31.84
N SER A 124 -29.00 18.14 -31.31
CA SER A 124 -28.20 17.05 -31.91
C SER A 124 -28.24 15.79 -31.02
N GLY A 125 -27.90 14.64 -31.60
CA GLY A 125 -27.81 13.37 -30.84
C GLY A 125 -26.65 13.32 -29.83
N SER A 126 -25.73 14.27 -29.91
CA SER A 126 -24.54 14.38 -29.06
C SER A 126 -24.77 15.23 -27.81
N ALA A 127 -25.95 15.84 -27.67
CA ALA A 127 -26.27 16.76 -26.58
C ALA A 127 -27.35 16.20 -25.64
N LEU A 128 -27.23 16.52 -24.35
CA LEU A 128 -28.29 16.23 -23.39
C LEU A 128 -29.36 17.32 -23.43
N VAL A 129 -30.62 16.94 -23.64
CA VAL A 129 -31.74 17.89 -23.68
C VAL A 129 -32.52 17.84 -22.37
N TRP A 130 -32.70 19.00 -21.77
CA TRP A 130 -33.63 19.24 -20.67
C TRP A 130 -34.92 19.80 -21.27
N SER A 131 -36.05 19.11 -21.11
CA SER A 131 -37.38 19.66 -21.45
C SER A 131 -38.31 19.65 -20.23
N ASN A 132 -39.11 20.69 -20.06
CA ASN A 132 -40.30 20.61 -19.20
C ASN A 132 -41.43 19.88 -19.93
N ILE A 133 -42.40 19.38 -19.16
CA ILE A 133 -43.67 18.80 -19.63
C ILE A 133 -44.80 19.75 -19.24
N PHE A 134 -45.56 20.26 -20.22
CA PHE A 134 -46.65 21.20 -19.95
C PHE A 134 -47.92 20.49 -19.43
N GLU A 135 -48.32 19.38 -20.04
CA GLU A 135 -49.52 18.60 -19.70
C GLU A 135 -49.20 17.13 -19.43
N ALA A 136 -49.99 16.49 -18.56
CA ALA A 136 -49.81 15.07 -18.29
C ALA A 136 -50.28 14.19 -19.45
N ASN A 137 -49.51 13.18 -19.84
CA ASN A 137 -49.84 12.34 -20.99
C ASN A 137 -51.06 11.45 -20.71
N THR A 138 -51.96 11.35 -21.69
CA THR A 138 -53.22 10.59 -21.59
C THR A 138 -53.22 9.30 -22.43
N ALA A 139 -52.19 9.08 -23.25
CA ALA A 139 -52.00 7.91 -24.08
C ALA A 139 -50.50 7.52 -24.16
N SER A 140 -50.23 6.37 -24.76
CA SER A 140 -48.88 5.85 -25.05
C SER A 140 -48.89 5.24 -26.46
N PRO A 141 -47.86 5.47 -27.31
CA PRO A 141 -46.62 6.20 -27.07
C PRO A 141 -46.79 7.73 -27.09
N VAL A 142 -45.88 8.43 -26.40
CA VAL A 142 -45.77 9.90 -26.42
C VAL A 142 -44.65 10.30 -27.37
N THR A 143 -44.82 11.40 -28.10
CA THR A 143 -43.79 11.97 -28.98
C THR A 143 -43.40 13.38 -28.54
N ILE A 144 -42.17 13.79 -28.86
CA ILE A 144 -41.65 15.15 -28.71
C ILE A 144 -40.98 15.60 -30.00
N SER A 145 -41.23 16.85 -30.41
CA SER A 145 -40.54 17.50 -31.53
C SER A 145 -39.87 18.77 -31.03
N PHE A 146 -38.69 19.08 -31.56
CA PHE A 146 -37.94 20.29 -31.23
C PHE A 146 -37.92 21.24 -32.43
N ASN A 147 -38.31 22.50 -32.24
CA ASN A 147 -38.31 23.55 -33.27
C ASN A 147 -39.03 23.16 -34.58
N GLY A 148 -40.13 22.39 -34.49
CA GLY A 148 -40.88 21.92 -35.66
C GLY A 148 -40.21 20.81 -36.46
N GLY A 149 -39.14 20.19 -35.94
CA GLY A 149 -38.50 19.02 -36.54
C GLY A 149 -39.32 17.74 -36.45
N THR A 150 -38.74 16.62 -36.92
CA THR A 150 -39.38 15.30 -36.89
C THR A 150 -39.78 14.90 -35.47
N ALA A 151 -40.98 14.36 -35.31
CA ALA A 151 -41.46 13.84 -34.03
C ALA A 151 -40.64 12.62 -33.59
N LEU A 152 -40.07 12.69 -32.40
CA LEU A 152 -39.28 11.64 -31.76
C LEU A 152 -40.14 10.92 -30.72
N THR A 153 -40.15 9.59 -30.72
CA THR A 153 -40.87 8.83 -29.67
C THR A 153 -40.12 8.90 -28.36
N ILE A 154 -40.78 9.32 -27.28
CA ILE A 154 -40.19 9.33 -25.94
C ILE A 154 -40.11 7.90 -25.41
N LYS A 155 -38.90 7.48 -25.03
CA LYS A 155 -38.62 6.17 -24.44
C LYS A 155 -37.99 6.34 -23.08
N THR A 156 -38.37 5.49 -22.12
CA THR A 156 -37.67 5.43 -20.82
C THR A 156 -36.23 4.94 -21.01
N ASN A 157 -35.38 5.06 -19.99
CA ASN A 157 -33.99 4.57 -20.09
C ASN A 157 -33.93 3.07 -20.47
N ALA A 158 -34.89 2.26 -20.01
CA ALA A 158 -35.00 0.84 -20.37
C ALA A 158 -35.54 0.56 -21.79
N GLY A 159 -35.91 1.59 -22.57
CA GLY A 159 -36.39 1.45 -23.95
C GLY A 159 -37.91 1.24 -24.09
N ASN A 160 -38.65 1.28 -22.98
CA ASN A 160 -40.11 1.14 -22.97
C ASN A 160 -40.80 2.45 -23.39
N ASN A 161 -42.03 2.36 -23.93
CA ASN A 161 -42.86 3.55 -24.09
C ASN A 161 -43.26 4.08 -22.71
N VAL A 162 -43.35 5.41 -22.57
CA VAL A 162 -43.88 6.00 -21.33
C VAL A 162 -45.33 5.57 -21.14
N SER A 163 -45.69 5.10 -19.95
CA SER A 163 -47.07 4.67 -19.66
C SER A 163 -48.03 5.86 -19.58
N VAL A 164 -49.33 5.61 -19.68
CA VAL A 164 -50.36 6.65 -19.51
C VAL A 164 -50.23 7.29 -18.12
N GLY A 165 -50.16 8.61 -18.05
CA GLY A 165 -49.91 9.36 -16.81
C GLY A 165 -48.46 9.32 -16.31
N GLY A 166 -47.52 8.81 -17.12
CA GLY A 166 -46.12 8.69 -16.76
C GLY A 166 -45.29 9.97 -16.91
N LEU A 167 -45.74 10.90 -17.74
CA LEU A 167 -45.28 12.28 -17.74
C LEU A 167 -46.35 13.10 -17.04
N VAL A 168 -45.98 13.79 -15.97
CA VAL A 168 -46.89 14.66 -15.22
C VAL A 168 -46.64 16.13 -15.57
N ALA A 169 -47.68 16.95 -15.51
CA ALA A 169 -47.55 18.39 -15.75
C ALA A 169 -46.52 19.02 -14.79
N GLY A 170 -45.62 19.83 -15.32
CA GLY A 170 -44.51 20.44 -14.59
C GLY A 170 -43.29 19.53 -14.37
N MET A 171 -43.34 18.27 -14.82
CA MET A 171 -42.18 17.37 -14.77
C MET A 171 -41.04 17.90 -15.65
N ILE A 172 -39.81 17.76 -15.16
CA ILE A 172 -38.61 17.94 -15.97
C ILE A 172 -38.11 16.58 -16.40
N VAL A 173 -37.89 16.43 -17.71
CA VAL A 173 -37.29 15.25 -18.31
C VAL A 173 -35.95 15.59 -18.94
N LEU A 174 -34.99 14.69 -18.76
CA LEU A 174 -33.65 14.78 -19.34
C LEU A 174 -33.45 13.58 -20.26
N GLY A 175 -33.02 13.82 -21.49
CA GLY A 175 -32.84 12.75 -22.46
C GLY A 175 -31.99 13.15 -23.67
N THR A 176 -31.58 12.15 -24.46
CA THR A 176 -30.80 12.35 -25.68
C THR A 176 -31.59 11.89 -26.91
N VAL A 177 -31.30 12.50 -28.07
CA VAL A 177 -31.87 12.04 -29.34
C VAL A 177 -31.06 10.85 -29.85
N SER A 178 -31.74 9.71 -30.05
CA SER A 178 -31.13 8.50 -30.61
C SER A 178 -32.03 7.97 -31.73
N GLY A 179 -31.58 8.15 -32.98
CA GLY A 179 -32.38 7.82 -34.16
C GLY A 179 -33.71 8.58 -34.18
N SER A 180 -34.82 7.85 -34.23
CA SER A 180 -36.19 8.39 -34.19
C SER A 180 -36.79 8.47 -32.77
N THR A 181 -35.95 8.39 -31.73
CA THR A 181 -36.38 8.35 -30.33
C THR A 181 -35.72 9.45 -29.49
N PHE A 182 -36.43 9.91 -28.47
CA PHE A 182 -35.91 10.72 -27.38
C PHE A 182 -35.81 9.84 -26.14
N ARG A 183 -34.61 9.40 -25.80
CA ARG A 183 -34.37 8.42 -24.73
C ARG A 183 -34.08 9.15 -23.43
N LEU A 184 -34.93 8.94 -22.44
CA LEU A 184 -34.80 9.52 -21.11
C LEU A 184 -33.65 8.87 -20.33
N LEU A 185 -32.99 9.66 -19.48
CA LEU A 185 -31.93 9.18 -18.57
C LEU A 185 -32.48 8.41 -17.36
N SER A 186 -33.68 8.73 -16.92
CA SER A 186 -34.38 8.04 -15.82
C SER A 186 -35.55 7.19 -16.34
N ASP A 187 -35.90 6.16 -15.58
CA ASP A 187 -37.10 5.36 -15.83
C ASP A 187 -38.29 5.90 -15.02
N GLN A 188 -39.52 5.64 -15.48
CA GLN A 188 -40.78 6.11 -14.89
C GLN A 188 -41.21 5.29 -13.65
N ALA A 189 -40.30 4.53 -13.05
CA ALA A 189 -40.61 3.35 -12.23
C ALA A 189 -41.12 3.62 -10.80
N SER A 190 -41.69 4.78 -10.49
CA SER A 190 -42.21 5.08 -9.14
C SER A 190 -43.74 5.13 -9.05
N ALA A 191 -44.47 5.61 -10.06
CA ALA A 191 -45.93 5.76 -9.96
C ALA A 191 -46.71 4.44 -10.20
N ALA A 192 -46.27 3.62 -11.17
CA ALA A 192 -46.94 2.36 -11.49
C ALA A 192 -46.79 1.30 -10.38
N VAL A 193 -45.66 1.31 -9.67
CA VAL A 193 -45.40 0.44 -8.52
C VAL A 193 -46.26 0.85 -7.32
N VAL A 194 -46.46 2.16 -7.11
CA VAL A 194 -47.33 2.69 -6.05
C VAL A 194 -48.81 2.35 -6.34
N ALA A 195 -49.28 2.51 -7.57
CA ALA A 195 -50.64 2.12 -7.94
C ALA A 195 -50.91 0.61 -7.76
N ALA A 196 -49.92 -0.24 -8.05
CA ALA A 196 -50.03 -1.68 -7.79
C ALA A 196 -50.07 -1.98 -6.28
N ALA A 197 -49.26 -1.29 -5.47
CA ALA A 197 -49.26 -1.43 -4.01
C ALA A 197 -50.60 -0.98 -3.36
N GLU A 198 -51.20 0.11 -3.85
CA GLU A 198 -52.52 0.57 -3.42
C GLU A 198 -53.63 -0.42 -3.80
N GLY A 199 -53.53 -1.07 -4.97
CA GLY A 199 -54.42 -2.16 -5.37
C GLY A 199 -54.37 -3.37 -4.43
N PHE A 200 -53.17 -3.77 -4.00
CA PHE A 200 -53.00 -4.86 -3.04
C PHE A 200 -53.52 -4.51 -1.64
N ALA A 201 -53.41 -3.26 -1.20
CA ALA A 201 -53.95 -2.79 0.08
C ALA A 201 -55.49 -2.89 0.13
N ASN A 202 -56.18 -2.51 -0.96
CA ASN A 202 -57.64 -2.63 -1.04
C ASN A 202 -58.13 -4.09 -1.06
N ALA A 203 -57.38 -4.99 -1.72
CA ALA A 203 -57.69 -6.42 -1.73
C ALA A 203 -57.55 -7.08 -0.34
N ALA A 204 -56.57 -6.63 0.45
CA ALA A 204 -56.38 -7.08 1.83
C ALA A 204 -57.54 -6.62 2.74
N ALA A 205 -58.00 -5.37 2.61
CA ALA A 205 -59.14 -4.85 3.36
C ALA A 205 -60.45 -5.61 3.06
N ALA A 206 -60.69 -5.94 1.78
CA ALA A 206 -61.84 -6.76 1.38
C ALA A 206 -61.79 -8.18 1.94
N SER A 207 -60.60 -8.78 2.01
CA SER A 207 -60.39 -10.12 2.59
C SER A 207 -60.63 -10.13 4.11
N ALA A 208 -60.24 -9.06 4.81
CA ALA A 208 -60.51 -8.89 6.24
C ALA A 208 -62.03 -8.77 6.53
N ALA A 209 -62.77 -8.03 5.70
CA ALA A 209 -64.22 -7.93 5.82
C ALA A 209 -64.93 -9.28 5.56
N ALA A 210 -64.44 -10.07 4.59
CA ALA A 210 -64.96 -11.41 4.32
C ALA A 210 -64.70 -12.40 5.47
N ALA A 211 -63.53 -12.30 6.13
CA ALA A 211 -63.22 -13.08 7.32
C ALA A 211 -64.12 -12.71 8.52
N ALA A 212 -64.39 -11.41 8.73
CA ALA A 212 -65.32 -10.94 9.76
C ALA A 212 -66.76 -11.43 9.53
N ALA A 213 -67.22 -11.46 8.27
CA ALA A 213 -68.52 -12.02 7.90
C ALA A 213 -68.61 -13.54 8.12
N SER A 214 -67.51 -14.28 7.89
CA SER A 214 -67.45 -15.72 8.15
C SER A 214 -67.46 -16.06 9.64
N ALA A 215 -66.88 -15.20 10.48
CA ALA A 215 -66.90 -15.38 11.94
C ALA A 215 -68.28 -15.14 12.56
N ALA A 216 -69.11 -14.27 11.97
CA ALA A 216 -70.45 -13.97 12.47
C ALA A 216 -71.48 -15.12 12.29
N GLY A 217 -71.16 -16.13 11.45
CA GLY A 217 -72.02 -17.30 11.21
C GLY A 217 -71.81 -18.47 12.18
N VAL A 218 -70.87 -18.38 13.12
CA VAL A 218 -70.49 -19.48 14.01
C VAL A 218 -71.29 -19.41 15.31
N ASN A 219 -72.29 -20.28 15.47
CA ASN A 219 -73.12 -20.37 16.67
C ASN A 219 -72.58 -21.45 17.64
N LEU A 220 -71.56 -21.11 18.43
CA LEU A 220 -70.99 -21.98 19.47
C LEU A 220 -71.63 -21.68 20.84
N PRO A 221 -71.78 -22.68 21.73
CA PRO A 221 -72.23 -22.45 23.11
C PRO A 221 -71.21 -21.59 23.89
N SER A 222 -71.67 -20.89 24.91
CA SER A 222 -70.83 -20.09 25.81
C SER A 222 -69.69 -20.92 26.42
N ALA A 223 -68.46 -20.41 26.36
CA ALA A 223 -67.29 -21.09 26.90
C ALA A 223 -67.37 -21.24 28.43
N VAL A 224 -67.26 -22.47 28.92
CA VAL A 224 -67.17 -22.78 30.36
C VAL A 224 -65.71 -23.00 30.73
N ALA A 225 -65.19 -22.20 31.66
CA ALA A 225 -63.79 -22.23 32.08
C ALA A 225 -63.36 -23.64 32.53
N GLY A 226 -62.21 -24.10 32.04
CA GLY A 226 -61.66 -25.42 32.40
C GLY A 226 -62.31 -26.60 31.68
N THR A 227 -63.04 -26.39 30.57
CA THR A 227 -63.63 -27.45 29.75
C THR A 227 -63.37 -27.23 28.25
N TYR A 228 -63.47 -28.29 27.46
CA TYR A 228 -63.35 -28.30 26.00
C TYR A 228 -64.71 -28.60 25.36
N LEU A 229 -65.02 -27.99 24.22
CA LEU A 229 -66.22 -28.29 23.43
C LEU A 229 -65.91 -29.41 22.43
N ARG A 230 -66.68 -30.49 22.46
CA ARG A 230 -66.62 -31.59 21.50
C ARG A 230 -67.93 -31.67 20.75
N GLN A 231 -67.91 -31.91 19.44
CA GLN A 231 -69.13 -32.26 18.73
C GLN A 231 -69.66 -33.59 19.27
N LYS A 232 -70.97 -33.67 19.54
CA LYS A 232 -71.60 -34.92 19.94
C LYS A 232 -71.50 -35.92 18.80
N LEU A 233 -71.38 -37.21 19.15
CA LEU A 233 -71.19 -38.27 18.15
C LEU A 233 -72.39 -38.40 17.19
N ASP A 234 -73.57 -37.93 17.62
CA ASP A 234 -74.81 -37.90 16.85
C ASP A 234 -74.96 -36.65 15.96
N ALA A 235 -73.94 -35.78 15.93
CA ALA A 235 -73.90 -34.52 15.20
C ALA A 235 -75.01 -33.50 15.56
N THR A 236 -75.75 -33.71 16.65
CA THR A 236 -76.88 -32.84 17.06
C THR A 236 -76.45 -31.54 17.75
N GLY A 237 -75.15 -31.33 17.93
CA GLY A 237 -74.59 -30.13 18.54
C GLY A 237 -73.25 -30.40 19.23
N TYR A 238 -72.92 -29.57 20.23
CA TYR A 238 -71.68 -29.66 20.99
C TYR A 238 -71.94 -30.01 22.46
N GLU A 239 -71.01 -30.72 23.10
CA GLU A 239 -70.97 -31.02 24.53
C GLU A 239 -69.67 -30.51 25.17
N THR A 240 -69.69 -30.23 26.46
CA THR A 240 -68.49 -29.82 27.22
C THR A 240 -67.83 -31.03 27.90
N ARG A 241 -66.51 -31.14 27.79
CA ARG A 241 -65.67 -32.19 28.39
C ARG A 241 -64.58 -31.59 29.28
N THR A 242 -64.27 -32.24 30.40
CA THR A 242 -63.13 -31.81 31.23
C THR A 242 -61.80 -32.25 30.60
N PRO A 243 -60.66 -31.62 30.95
CA PRO A 243 -59.34 -32.01 30.47
C PRO A 243 -59.00 -33.49 30.68
N ALA A 244 -59.44 -34.07 31.80
CA ALA A 244 -59.24 -35.49 32.09
C ALA A 244 -60.05 -36.40 31.16
N GLN A 245 -61.29 -36.01 30.84
CA GLN A 245 -62.15 -36.77 29.93
C GLN A 245 -61.66 -36.70 28.48
N VAL A 246 -61.15 -35.53 28.04
CA VAL A 246 -60.54 -35.39 26.70
C VAL A 246 -59.25 -36.19 26.58
N ALA A 247 -58.42 -36.23 27.64
CA ALA A 247 -57.20 -37.04 27.65
C ALA A 247 -57.50 -38.55 27.56
N GLY A 248 -58.59 -39.00 28.19
CA GLY A 248 -59.08 -40.38 28.07
C GLY A 248 -59.65 -40.72 26.68
N ASP A 249 -60.43 -39.81 26.09
CA ASP A 249 -61.01 -39.98 24.75
C ASP A 249 -59.93 -40.03 23.63
N LEU A 250 -58.80 -39.35 23.82
CA LEU A 250 -57.69 -39.27 22.84
C LEU A 250 -56.61 -40.35 23.03
N ASN A 251 -56.76 -41.25 24.01
CA ASN A 251 -55.80 -42.31 24.35
C ASN A 251 -54.34 -41.82 24.48
N VAL A 252 -54.14 -40.61 25.02
CA VAL A 252 -52.82 -40.00 25.16
C VAL A 252 -52.22 -40.36 26.53
N GLN A 253 -50.98 -40.87 26.53
CA GLN A 253 -50.24 -41.24 27.74
C GLN A 253 -50.27 -40.13 28.80
N GLN A 254 -50.68 -40.48 30.02
CA GLN A 254 -50.76 -39.54 31.14
C GLN A 254 -49.35 -39.17 31.64
N ARG A 255 -49.11 -37.88 31.86
CA ARG A 255 -47.87 -37.40 32.49
C ARG A 255 -47.91 -37.65 34.00
N ASN A 256 -46.76 -38.00 34.58
CA ASN A 256 -46.65 -38.09 36.05
C ASN A 256 -46.63 -36.68 36.70
N SER A 257 -46.62 -36.64 38.03
CA SER A 257 -46.75 -35.42 38.86
C SER A 257 -45.67 -34.35 38.69
N ILE A 258 -44.68 -34.58 37.82
CA ILE A 258 -43.60 -33.65 37.50
C ILE A 258 -43.62 -33.21 36.02
N GLY A 259 -44.66 -33.59 35.26
CA GLY A 259 -44.88 -33.11 33.91
C GLY A 259 -44.10 -33.84 32.81
N GLY A 260 -43.55 -35.03 33.07
CA GLY A 260 -42.93 -35.92 32.08
C GLY A 260 -43.83 -37.10 31.67
N TYR A 261 -43.72 -37.54 30.41
CA TYR A 261 -44.31 -38.80 29.94
C TYR A 261 -43.47 -39.98 30.49
N SER A 262 -44.08 -40.92 31.21
CA SER A 262 -43.40 -42.16 31.57
C SER A 262 -43.52 -43.15 30.41
N PHE A 263 -42.41 -43.38 29.70
CA PHE A 263 -42.29 -44.58 28.89
C PHE A 263 -42.03 -45.76 29.83
N ASP A 264 -42.86 -46.79 29.70
CA ASP A 264 -42.67 -48.06 30.37
C ASP A 264 -41.34 -48.67 29.86
N LEU A 265 -40.35 -48.77 30.75
CA LEU A 265 -38.96 -49.14 30.46
C LEU A 265 -38.78 -50.64 30.11
N ALA A 266 -39.86 -51.35 29.83
CA ALA A 266 -39.83 -52.80 29.59
C ALA A 266 -39.75 -53.23 28.12
N VAL A 267 -39.86 -52.31 27.14
CA VAL A 267 -39.76 -52.68 25.71
C VAL A 267 -38.93 -51.67 24.92
N THR A 268 -37.70 -52.05 24.59
CA THR A 268 -36.77 -51.29 23.74
C THR A 268 -37.29 -51.24 22.29
N PRO A 269 -37.60 -50.07 21.70
CA PRO A 269 -37.89 -49.99 20.28
C PRO A 269 -36.59 -49.78 19.51
N THR A 270 -36.12 -50.82 18.82
CA THR A 270 -35.07 -50.72 17.80
C THR A 270 -35.65 -50.04 16.56
N ILE A 271 -35.13 -48.86 16.21
CA ILE A 271 -35.32 -48.27 14.88
C ILE A 271 -34.34 -49.00 13.94
N PRO A 272 -34.80 -49.72 12.92
CA PRO A 272 -33.91 -50.47 12.04
C PRO A 272 -33.37 -49.53 10.97
N LEU A 273 -32.17 -48.98 11.21
CA LEU A 273 -31.32 -48.48 10.12
C LEU A 273 -30.36 -49.61 9.78
N ALA A 274 -30.63 -50.28 8.65
CA ALA A 274 -29.79 -51.33 8.12
C ALA A 274 -28.43 -50.74 7.71
N GLY A 275 -27.36 -51.16 8.39
CA GLY A 275 -25.98 -50.90 7.99
C GLY A 275 -25.12 -50.20 9.03
N GLY A 276 -24.51 -50.99 9.92
CA GLY A 276 -23.11 -50.77 10.30
C GLY A 276 -22.73 -49.66 11.27
N PHE A 277 -23.47 -49.40 12.35
CA PHE A 277 -22.93 -48.68 13.52
C PHE A 277 -23.41 -49.29 14.83
N THR A 278 -22.58 -50.12 15.46
CA THR A 278 -22.85 -50.68 16.80
C THR A 278 -22.28 -49.77 17.88
N GLY A 279 -23.16 -48.98 18.49
CA GLY A 279 -22.89 -48.15 19.67
C GLY A 279 -24.15 -47.38 20.04
N ALA A 280 -24.49 -47.34 21.34
CA ALA A 280 -25.65 -46.60 21.82
C ALA A 280 -25.43 -45.09 21.61
N TRP A 281 -26.21 -44.49 20.72
CA TRP A 281 -26.26 -43.04 20.55
C TRP A 281 -27.23 -42.47 21.59
N GLY A 282 -26.70 -42.07 22.74
CA GLY A 282 -27.42 -41.20 23.67
C GLY A 282 -27.42 -39.77 23.13
N CYS A 283 -28.48 -39.37 22.43
CA CYS A 283 -28.74 -37.96 22.22
C CYS A 283 -29.34 -37.37 23.50
N GLN A 284 -28.49 -37.00 24.46
CA GLN A 284 -28.91 -36.28 25.66
C GLN A 284 -29.20 -34.80 25.33
N HIS A 285 -30.47 -34.53 25.09
CA HIS A 285 -31.25 -33.36 25.50
C HIS A 285 -30.53 -32.00 25.61
N ARG A 286 -30.69 -31.20 24.54
CA ARG A 286 -31.26 -29.83 24.53
C ARG A 286 -31.57 -29.25 25.93
N SER A 287 -30.70 -28.37 26.43
CA SER A 287 -30.98 -27.54 27.59
C SER A 287 -31.67 -26.24 27.14
N GLY A 288 -32.96 -26.11 27.45
CA GLY A 288 -33.70 -24.84 27.49
C GLY A 288 -33.99 -24.13 26.16
N SER A 289 -35.02 -24.56 25.43
CA SER A 289 -35.79 -23.63 24.59
C SER A 289 -37.09 -23.30 25.32
N SER A 290 -37.13 -22.18 26.04
CA SER A 290 -38.39 -21.66 26.61
C SER A 290 -39.23 -21.05 25.48
N MET A 291 -39.99 -21.89 24.79
CA MET A 291 -41.14 -21.40 24.02
C MET A 291 -42.32 -21.24 24.98
N THR A 292 -42.30 -20.17 25.78
CA THR A 292 -43.49 -19.41 26.20
C THR A 292 -43.05 -18.18 27.00
N ALA A 293 -42.93 -17.05 26.31
CA ALA A 293 -43.16 -15.76 26.92
C ALA A 293 -44.19 -15.03 26.04
N PRO A 294 -45.50 -15.16 26.34
CA PRO A 294 -46.47 -14.25 25.79
C PRO A 294 -46.29 -12.92 26.53
N HIS A 295 -45.76 -11.89 25.86
CA HIS A 295 -45.92 -10.53 26.35
C HIS A 295 -46.14 -9.55 25.21
N SER A 296 -47.23 -8.82 25.35
CA SER A 296 -47.84 -7.88 24.40
C SER A 296 -47.24 -6.47 24.51
N THR A 297 -45.93 -6.32 24.40
CA THR A 297 -45.30 -4.98 24.44
C THR A 297 -44.22 -4.85 23.36
N PRO A 298 -44.26 -3.80 22.51
CA PRO A 298 -43.17 -3.51 21.57
C PRO A 298 -41.91 -3.09 22.34
N GLY A 299 -40.78 -3.74 22.06
CA GLY A 299 -39.44 -3.21 22.40
C GLY A 299 -38.55 -3.97 23.37
N VAL A 300 -38.63 -5.30 23.51
CA VAL A 300 -37.57 -6.06 24.22
C VAL A 300 -37.30 -7.42 23.61
N ASP A 301 -36.03 -7.64 23.27
CA ASP A 301 -35.46 -8.71 22.45
C ASP A 301 -35.44 -10.08 23.15
N GLY A 302 -36.04 -11.09 22.50
CA GLY A 302 -35.91 -12.50 22.89
C GLY A 302 -34.84 -13.21 22.05
N ALA A 303 -33.62 -13.34 22.58
CA ALA A 303 -32.54 -14.11 21.97
C ALA A 303 -32.83 -15.62 22.02
N SER A 304 -32.60 -16.33 20.91
CA SER A 304 -32.59 -17.79 20.86
C SER A 304 -31.15 -18.30 20.76
N TYR A 305 -30.66 -18.99 21.79
CA TYR A 305 -29.35 -19.63 21.79
C TYR A 305 -29.47 -21.10 21.38
N ALA A 306 -28.56 -21.60 20.54
CA ALA A 306 -28.42 -23.02 20.26
C ALA A 306 -26.96 -23.44 20.45
N THR A 307 -26.70 -24.25 21.47
CA THR A 307 -25.38 -24.83 21.76
C THR A 307 -25.41 -26.32 21.40
N VAL A 308 -24.43 -26.79 20.64
CA VAL A 308 -24.22 -28.23 20.40
C VAL A 308 -22.81 -28.59 20.85
N ALA A 309 -22.71 -29.41 21.89
CA ALA A 309 -21.46 -30.03 22.33
C ALA A 309 -21.60 -31.55 22.18
N PHE A 310 -20.66 -32.19 21.47
CA PHE A 310 -20.57 -33.65 21.42
C PHE A 310 -19.66 -34.10 22.55
N VAL A 311 -20.23 -34.54 23.67
CA VAL A 311 -19.47 -35.16 24.76
C VAL A 311 -19.83 -36.65 24.79
N ARG A 312 -18.82 -37.51 24.75
CA ARG A 312 -19.01 -38.96 24.85
C ARG A 312 -18.90 -39.35 26.32
N ASP A 313 -20.00 -39.77 26.91
CA ASP A 313 -20.05 -40.20 28.32
C ASP A 313 -20.08 -41.73 28.38
N SER A 314 -18.90 -42.36 28.46
CA SER A 314 -18.80 -43.77 28.86
C SER A 314 -17.41 -44.09 29.41
N VAL A 315 -17.42 -44.68 30.60
CA VAL A 315 -16.32 -45.12 31.48
C VAL A 315 -15.19 -45.85 30.72
N GLY A 316 -13.95 -45.49 31.07
CA GLY A 316 -12.73 -45.82 30.33
C GLY A 316 -12.18 -47.23 30.45
N SER A 317 -11.19 -47.51 29.60
CA SER A 317 -10.34 -48.70 29.66
C SER A 317 -8.87 -48.31 29.54
N GLY A 318 -8.13 -48.46 30.64
CA GLY A 318 -6.74 -48.93 30.66
C GLY A 318 -5.58 -47.97 30.30
N GLY A 319 -4.70 -47.77 31.28
CA GLY A 319 -3.26 -47.98 31.09
C GLY A 319 -2.40 -46.80 30.68
N ASN A 320 -2.42 -46.37 29.41
CA ASN A 320 -1.32 -45.57 28.85
C ASN A 320 -1.73 -44.49 27.81
N GLY A 321 -2.85 -43.80 28.02
CA GLY A 321 -3.22 -42.61 27.22
C GLY A 321 -3.64 -41.44 28.11
N PRO A 322 -3.46 -40.17 27.69
CA PRO A 322 -3.93 -39.01 28.46
C PRO A 322 -5.44 -39.13 28.70
N ILE A 323 -5.86 -38.80 29.92
CA ILE A 323 -7.17 -39.13 30.51
C ILE A 323 -8.36 -38.46 29.77
N TYR A 324 -8.15 -37.43 28.94
CA TYR A 324 -9.23 -36.81 28.15
C TYR A 324 -8.76 -36.39 26.74
N SER A 325 -9.69 -36.50 25.79
CA SER A 325 -9.63 -35.78 24.51
C SER A 325 -10.37 -34.44 24.69
N ASP A 326 -9.67 -33.36 25.02
CA ASP A 326 -10.26 -32.01 25.19
C ASP A 326 -10.49 -31.34 23.82
N PHE A 327 -11.50 -31.75 23.06
CA PHE A 327 -11.99 -30.86 22.00
C PHE A 327 -13.40 -30.41 22.33
N ALA A 328 -13.56 -29.08 22.40
CA ALA A 328 -14.83 -28.42 22.31
C ALA A 328 -14.75 -27.53 21.06
N ALA A 329 -15.58 -27.80 20.04
CA ALA A 329 -15.90 -26.81 19.03
C ALA A 329 -17.07 -25.98 19.55
N PHE A 330 -16.88 -24.67 19.69
CA PHE A 330 -17.96 -23.73 19.96
C PHE A 330 -18.32 -23.01 18.66
N LEU A 331 -19.58 -23.11 18.25
CA LEU A 331 -20.09 -22.55 16.98
C LEU A 331 -21.42 -21.85 17.26
N SER A 332 -21.50 -20.56 16.94
CA SER A 332 -22.73 -19.77 17.04
C SER A 332 -22.88 -18.85 15.81
N SER A 333 -24.04 -18.85 15.17
CA SER A 333 -24.42 -17.86 14.16
C SER A 333 -25.94 -17.59 14.19
N SER A 334 -26.39 -16.39 13.83
CA SER A 334 -27.83 -16.06 13.77
C SER A 334 -28.21 -15.05 12.70
N LYS A 335 -29.32 -15.30 11.97
CA LYS A 335 -30.11 -14.30 11.22
C LYS A 335 -31.60 -14.68 11.23
N THR A 336 -32.47 -13.81 11.75
CA THR A 336 -33.85 -14.18 12.16
C THR A 336 -34.89 -14.18 11.03
N ASN A 337 -34.55 -13.75 9.81
CA ASN A 337 -35.48 -13.64 8.67
C ASN A 337 -34.89 -14.10 7.32
N TYR A 338 -33.94 -15.06 7.33
CA TYR A 338 -33.13 -15.43 6.15
C TYR A 338 -33.91 -15.89 4.90
N LYS A 339 -35.21 -16.20 5.00
CA LYS A 339 -36.07 -16.55 3.85
C LYS A 339 -36.97 -15.42 3.34
N THR A 340 -37.08 -14.30 4.06
CA THR A 340 -38.00 -13.18 3.73
C THR A 340 -37.32 -11.80 3.71
N SER A 341 -35.99 -11.73 3.90
CA SER A 341 -35.22 -10.47 3.89
C SER A 341 -35.03 -9.91 2.48
N SER A 342 -35.44 -8.67 2.24
CA SER A 342 -35.19 -7.90 1.00
C SER A 342 -34.08 -6.84 1.14
N VAL A 343 -33.36 -6.86 2.27
CA VAL A 343 -32.20 -6.00 2.59
C VAL A 343 -30.99 -6.89 2.90
N GLY A 344 -29.78 -6.46 2.50
CA GLY A 344 -28.53 -7.23 2.61
C GLY A 344 -28.09 -7.53 4.05
N GLY A 345 -27.46 -8.70 4.26
CA GLY A 345 -26.76 -9.05 5.50
C GLY A 345 -26.09 -10.42 5.42
N GLU A 346 -24.92 -10.56 6.05
CA GLU A 346 -23.93 -11.63 5.88
C GLU A 346 -23.85 -12.55 7.12
N ILE A 347 -23.39 -13.79 6.96
CA ILE A 347 -22.96 -14.68 8.05
C ILE A 347 -21.57 -15.20 7.66
N ASP A 348 -20.54 -14.85 8.44
CA ASP A 348 -19.14 -15.21 8.19
C ASP A 348 -18.68 -16.40 9.09
N VAL A 349 -18.54 -17.57 8.46
CA VAL A 349 -17.78 -18.82 8.81
C VAL A 349 -18.18 -19.75 9.99
N VAL A 350 -17.99 -21.06 9.72
CA VAL A 350 -18.06 -22.24 10.63
C VAL A 350 -16.65 -22.83 10.84
N TYR A 351 -16.28 -23.00 12.12
CA TYR A 351 -15.07 -23.61 12.69
C TYR A 351 -15.00 -25.16 12.54
N MET A 352 -13.86 -25.69 12.06
CA MET A 352 -13.56 -27.13 11.89
C MET A 352 -12.47 -27.63 12.85
N ILE A 353 -12.50 -28.92 13.21
CA ILE A 353 -11.52 -29.61 14.08
C ILE A 353 -11.03 -30.89 13.40
N GLY A 354 -9.70 -31.09 13.36
CA GLY A 354 -9.06 -32.37 13.03
C GLY A 354 -8.37 -33.00 14.24
N ARG A 355 -8.16 -34.33 14.25
CA ARG A 355 -7.28 -35.06 15.19
C ARG A 355 -6.67 -36.32 14.54
N GLN A 356 -5.40 -36.61 14.87
CA GLN A 356 -4.56 -37.71 14.39
C GLN A 356 -3.79 -38.37 15.57
N GLY A 357 -3.30 -39.62 15.40
CA GLY A 357 -2.20 -40.25 16.16
C GLY A 357 -1.25 -40.96 15.18
N GLN A 358 -0.15 -41.68 15.47
CA GLN A 358 0.72 -41.86 16.65
C GLN A 358 2.13 -41.29 16.36
N LYS A 359 2.32 -40.62 15.21
CA LYS A 359 3.43 -39.70 14.92
C LYS A 359 2.91 -38.55 14.05
N ASP A 360 3.50 -37.37 14.26
CA ASP A 360 3.29 -36.09 13.58
C ASP A 360 2.25 -35.12 14.19
N ASP A 361 2.45 -33.83 13.86
CA ASP A 361 1.75 -32.67 14.42
C ASP A 361 0.41 -32.37 13.73
N LEU A 362 -0.53 -31.80 14.48
CA LEU A 362 -1.81 -31.29 14.00
C LEU A 362 -1.95 -29.79 14.34
N GLY A 363 -2.17 -28.96 13.33
CA GLY A 363 -2.52 -27.54 13.50
C GLY A 363 -3.54 -27.08 12.46
N GLY A 364 -4.56 -26.33 12.89
CA GLY A 364 -5.52 -25.71 11.97
C GLY A 364 -6.56 -24.81 12.64
N VAL A 365 -6.45 -23.51 12.39
CA VAL A 365 -7.57 -22.57 12.36
C VAL A 365 -7.55 -21.99 10.94
N LEU A 366 -8.46 -22.43 10.08
CA LEU A 366 -8.63 -21.89 8.73
C LEU A 366 -9.77 -20.88 8.77
N THR A 367 -9.48 -19.63 8.40
CA THR A 367 -10.48 -18.57 8.26
C THR A 367 -10.47 -18.14 6.80
N ASP A 368 -11.49 -18.57 6.06
CA ASP A 368 -11.68 -18.23 4.66
C ASP A 368 -12.98 -17.44 4.52
N LEU A 369 -12.86 -16.17 4.13
CA LEU A 369 -13.96 -15.22 4.07
C LEU A 369 -13.97 -14.66 2.65
N GLU A 370 -15.14 -14.64 1.99
CA GLU A 370 -15.32 -14.08 0.65
C GLU A 370 -16.50 -13.10 0.62
N LYS A 371 -16.29 -11.88 0.09
CA LYS A 371 -17.34 -10.87 -0.07
C LYS A 371 -17.48 -10.43 -1.53
N VAL A 372 -18.73 -10.34 -2.00
CA VAL A 372 -19.05 -9.79 -3.32
C VAL A 372 -18.86 -8.28 -3.31
N GLY A 373 -17.97 -7.76 -4.15
CA GLY A 373 -17.68 -6.32 -4.26
C GLY A 373 -18.84 -5.52 -4.85
N GLY A 374 -19.02 -4.27 -4.37
CA GLY A 374 -20.00 -3.31 -4.92
C GLY A 374 -20.89 -2.58 -3.91
N ASP A 375 -20.85 -2.94 -2.63
CA ASP A 375 -21.69 -2.37 -1.56
C ASP A 375 -20.88 -1.63 -0.47
N THR A 376 -21.51 -0.73 0.29
CA THR A 376 -20.90 0.17 1.30
C THR A 376 -20.36 -0.51 2.58
N GLY A 377 -20.25 -1.84 2.62
CA GLY A 377 -19.71 -2.60 3.76
C GLY A 377 -18.44 -3.35 3.36
N GLY A 378 -17.40 -3.25 4.18
CA GLY A 378 -16.17 -4.05 4.03
C GLY A 378 -16.24 -5.35 4.83
N MET A 379 -15.34 -6.29 4.53
CA MET A 379 -15.07 -7.43 5.41
C MET A 379 -14.36 -6.91 6.66
N VAL A 380 -14.80 -7.31 7.84
CA VAL A 380 -14.06 -7.01 9.08
C VAL A 380 -13.00 -8.09 9.20
N GLY A 381 -11.74 -7.70 8.99
CA GLY A 381 -10.60 -8.60 8.88
C GLY A 381 -10.47 -9.62 10.02
N ASN A 382 -9.79 -10.73 9.74
CA ASN A 382 -9.45 -11.72 10.77
C ASN A 382 -8.42 -11.12 11.75
N GLU A 383 -8.83 -10.88 12.98
CA GLU A 383 -8.00 -10.33 14.05
C GLU A 383 -7.53 -11.44 15.01
N THR A 384 -6.21 -11.55 15.18
CA THR A 384 -5.59 -12.37 16.22
C THR A 384 -4.80 -11.47 17.16
N ALA A 385 -5.06 -11.58 18.48
CA ALA A 385 -4.35 -10.79 19.49
C ALA A 385 -3.80 -11.67 20.60
N LEU A 386 -2.54 -11.44 20.96
CA LEU A 386 -1.84 -12.04 22.09
C LEU A 386 -1.56 -10.94 23.11
N LYS A 387 -1.95 -11.16 24.37
CA LYS A 387 -1.74 -10.21 25.48
C LYS A 387 -1.00 -10.92 26.61
N TRP A 388 0.01 -10.26 27.15
CA TRP A 388 0.66 -10.62 28.41
C TRP A 388 0.20 -9.64 29.46
N ILE A 389 -0.35 -10.18 30.55
CA ILE A 389 -0.94 -9.42 31.64
C ILE A 389 -0.08 -9.65 32.89
N ASP A 390 0.22 -8.61 33.66
CA ASP A 390 0.89 -8.75 34.96
C ASP A 390 -0.07 -9.25 36.06
N SER A 391 0.47 -9.48 37.26
CA SER A 391 -0.30 -9.92 38.42
C SER A 391 -1.35 -8.91 38.92
N ALA A 392 -1.29 -7.66 38.45
CA ALA A 392 -2.26 -6.60 38.76
C ALA A 392 -3.35 -6.47 37.67
N GLY A 393 -3.29 -7.26 36.59
CA GLY A 393 -4.25 -7.18 35.49
C GLY A 393 -3.87 -6.19 34.39
N THR A 394 -2.68 -5.59 34.45
CA THR A 394 -2.20 -4.60 33.47
C THR A 394 -1.58 -5.29 32.27
N THR A 395 -1.87 -4.82 31.05
CA THR A 395 -1.22 -5.33 29.84
C THR A 395 0.23 -4.86 29.78
N VAL A 396 1.16 -5.83 29.84
CA VAL A 396 2.61 -5.60 29.74
C VAL A 396 3.10 -5.72 28.30
N LYS A 397 2.49 -6.63 27.51
CA LYS A 397 2.73 -6.78 26.07
C LYS A 397 1.43 -7.10 25.35
N ARG A 398 1.22 -6.50 24.18
CA ARG A 398 0.15 -6.91 23.27
C ARG A 398 0.69 -6.93 21.85
N LEU A 399 0.50 -8.03 21.16
CA LEU A 399 0.73 -8.18 19.73
C LEU A 399 -0.62 -8.44 19.08
N GLN A 400 -0.94 -7.70 18.03
CA GLN A 400 -2.18 -7.84 17.29
C GLN A 400 -1.87 -7.91 15.80
N ALA A 401 -2.43 -8.92 15.12
CA ALA A 401 -2.39 -9.06 13.67
C ALA A 401 -3.81 -9.01 13.13
N ILE A 402 -4.04 -8.21 12.09
CA ILE A 402 -5.31 -8.08 11.39
C ILE A 402 -5.06 -8.36 9.91
N LEU A 403 -5.80 -9.30 9.34
CA LEU A 403 -5.72 -9.63 7.91
C LEU A 403 -6.94 -9.04 7.20
N ASN A 404 -6.70 -8.30 6.12
CA ASN A 404 -7.74 -7.76 5.24
C ASN A 404 -8.74 -6.81 5.96
N TYR A 405 -8.22 -5.79 6.64
CA TYR A 405 -9.04 -4.81 7.37
C TYR A 405 -9.57 -3.70 6.45
N ALA A 406 -10.89 -3.54 6.40
CA ALA A 406 -11.58 -2.41 5.76
C ALA A 406 -12.28 -1.57 6.84
N GLY A 407 -11.55 -0.64 7.46
CA GLY A 407 -12.07 0.20 8.55
C GLY A 407 -13.06 1.28 8.11
N GLN A 408 -14.09 1.54 8.92
CA GLN A 408 -14.88 2.77 8.85
C GLN A 408 -14.18 3.88 9.68
N GLY A 409 -13.68 4.93 9.03
CA GLY A 409 -13.33 6.19 9.71
C GLY A 409 -11.98 6.79 9.31
N ALA A 410 -12.00 8.05 8.88
CA ALA A 410 -10.93 8.83 8.29
C ALA A 410 -9.52 8.71 8.95
N SER A 411 -8.52 8.28 8.16
CA SER A 411 -7.09 8.63 8.21
C SER A 411 -6.16 7.76 7.32
N PHE A 412 -6.68 6.71 6.64
CA PHE A 412 -6.06 6.07 5.46
C PHE A 412 -7.11 5.73 4.35
N TYR A 413 -8.34 6.21 4.52
CA TYR A 413 -9.52 5.56 3.97
C TYR A 413 -10.19 6.44 2.94
N SER A 414 -10.26 5.98 1.69
CA SER A 414 -11.38 6.36 0.85
C SER A 414 -12.62 5.62 1.41
N SER A 415 -13.72 6.34 1.60
CA SER A 415 -15.00 5.82 2.09
C SER A 415 -15.74 4.94 1.06
N THR A 416 -15.04 4.55 -0.01
CA THR A 416 -15.52 3.64 -1.05
C THR A 416 -14.83 2.31 -0.78
N GLY A 417 -15.58 1.25 -0.47
CA GLY A 417 -15.07 -0.08 -0.05
C GLY A 417 -14.17 -0.79 -1.07
N THR A 418 -13.04 -0.19 -1.41
CA THR A 418 -12.11 -0.57 -2.48
C THR A 418 -10.66 -0.59 -1.99
N ASN A 419 -10.38 -0.04 -0.80
CA ASN A 419 -9.04 0.03 -0.20
C ASN A 419 -9.01 -0.83 1.07
N GLY A 420 -8.29 -1.95 1.04
CA GLY A 420 -8.10 -2.86 2.16
C GLY A 420 -6.64 -2.92 2.59
N ILE A 421 -6.40 -3.05 3.89
CA ILE A 421 -5.08 -3.32 4.45
C ILE A 421 -4.87 -4.83 4.40
N GLY A 422 -3.94 -5.33 3.58
CA GLY A 422 -3.77 -6.77 3.37
C GLY A 422 -3.32 -7.51 4.63
N VAL A 423 -2.28 -7.00 5.30
CA VAL A 423 -1.80 -7.48 6.60
C VAL A 423 -1.45 -6.26 7.43
N TRP A 424 -1.92 -6.21 8.69
CA TRP A 424 -1.52 -5.22 9.69
C TRP A 424 -1.03 -5.95 10.94
N VAL A 425 0.21 -5.73 11.35
CA VAL A 425 0.73 -6.26 12.62
C VAL A 425 1.15 -5.08 13.49
N GLU A 426 0.58 -4.96 14.69
CA GLU A 426 0.90 -3.91 15.67
C GLU A 426 1.30 -4.46 17.04
N ALA A 427 2.27 -3.81 17.68
CA ALA A 427 2.58 -3.99 19.09
C ALA A 427 1.98 -2.83 19.90
N GLN A 428 1.12 -3.14 20.88
CA GLN A 428 0.43 -2.14 21.70
C GLN A 428 0.92 -2.18 23.16
N VAL A 429 1.93 -1.37 23.48
CA VAL A 429 2.31 -1.00 24.86
C VAL A 429 2.88 0.41 24.84
N GLY A 430 2.18 1.40 25.42
CA GLY A 430 2.60 2.80 25.35
C GLY A 430 2.34 3.42 23.97
N THR A 431 3.38 3.88 23.28
CA THR A 431 3.30 4.48 21.93
C THR A 431 3.18 3.39 20.85
N TYR A 432 2.25 3.56 19.90
CA TYR A 432 2.07 2.63 18.78
C TYR A 432 3.37 2.53 17.96
N LEU A 433 3.99 1.35 17.92
CA LEU A 433 5.21 1.13 17.16
C LEU A 433 5.02 -0.11 16.28
N SER A 434 5.37 0.08 15.00
CA SER A 434 5.34 -0.89 13.90
C SER A 434 3.96 -1.40 13.53
N GLY A 435 3.35 -0.80 12.51
CA GLY A 435 2.35 -1.43 11.65
C GLY A 435 3.02 -1.89 10.36
N PHE A 436 3.25 -3.19 10.17
CA PHE A 436 3.60 -3.71 8.84
C PHE A 436 2.34 -3.70 7.99
N VAL A 437 2.36 -2.97 6.87
CA VAL A 437 1.21 -2.86 5.95
C VAL A 437 1.60 -3.25 4.53
N CYS A 438 0.81 -4.11 3.92
CA CYS A 438 0.61 -4.08 2.47
C CYS A 438 -0.71 -3.35 2.19
N ASP A 439 -0.64 -2.23 1.49
CA ASP A 439 -1.79 -1.36 1.21
C ASP A 439 -2.23 -1.53 -0.24
N GLN A 440 -3.54 -1.52 -0.50
CA GLN A 440 -4.12 -1.38 -1.82
C GLN A 440 -4.78 -0.01 -1.90
N ALA A 441 -4.22 0.90 -2.70
CA ALA A 441 -4.98 2.04 -3.15
C ALA A 441 -5.21 2.00 -4.68
N GLY A 442 -6.46 2.25 -5.06
CA GLY A 442 -6.91 2.59 -6.40
C GLY A 442 -6.80 1.55 -7.52
N SER A 443 -6.06 0.46 -7.37
CA SER A 443 -5.83 -0.55 -8.42
C SER A 443 -5.96 -1.97 -7.87
N ALA A 444 -6.18 -2.97 -8.74
CA ALA A 444 -6.25 -4.39 -8.35
C ALA A 444 -4.92 -4.99 -7.84
N THR A 445 -3.94 -4.15 -7.51
CA THR A 445 -2.60 -4.54 -7.05
C THR A 445 -2.24 -3.77 -5.78
N PHE A 446 -1.49 -4.40 -4.86
CA PHE A 446 -0.93 -3.72 -3.70
C PHE A 446 -0.06 -2.54 -4.17
N GLU A 447 -0.24 -1.36 -3.57
CA GLU A 447 0.58 -0.18 -3.79
C GLU A 447 1.91 -0.25 -3.06
N ASN A 448 1.90 -0.82 -1.84
CA ASN A 448 3.08 -0.95 -0.99
C ASN A 448 3.24 -2.40 -0.55
N VAL A 449 4.48 -2.90 -0.57
CA VAL A 449 4.85 -4.24 -0.12
C VAL A 449 5.20 -4.25 1.37
N ILE A 450 5.82 -3.16 1.85
CA ILE A 450 6.19 -2.97 3.26
C ILE A 450 5.94 -1.50 3.63
N VAL A 451 5.36 -1.25 4.78
CA VAL A 451 5.27 0.09 5.39
C VAL A 451 5.63 -0.04 6.85
N ALA A 452 6.34 0.94 7.41
CA ALA A 452 6.59 1.09 8.83
C ALA A 452 6.11 2.47 9.28
N THR A 453 5.30 2.48 10.33
CA THR A 453 4.57 3.65 10.81
C THR A 453 4.48 3.68 12.33
N THR A 454 4.42 4.88 12.90
CA THR A 454 4.16 5.14 14.34
C THR A 454 2.67 5.30 14.66
N GLY A 455 1.80 5.12 13.67
CA GLY A 455 0.36 5.34 13.82
C GLY A 455 -0.45 4.99 12.57
N ARG A 456 -1.76 5.20 12.63
CA ARG A 456 -2.71 4.89 11.54
C ARG A 456 -3.01 6.11 10.67
N SER A 457 -2.06 7.02 10.50
CA SER A 457 -2.15 8.16 9.58
C SER A 457 -0.98 8.15 8.59
N ILE A 458 -1.19 8.67 7.37
CA ILE A 458 -0.14 8.84 6.36
C ILE A 458 1.05 9.63 6.93
N GLY A 459 0.78 10.61 7.79
CA GLY A 459 1.82 11.41 8.46
C GLY A 459 2.68 10.63 9.46
N SER A 460 2.31 9.40 9.80
CA SER A 460 3.05 8.54 10.74
C SER A 460 4.01 7.58 10.04
N ILE A 461 3.99 7.48 8.71
CA ILE A 461 4.88 6.62 7.93
C ILE A 461 6.31 7.19 8.00
N TYR A 462 7.25 6.36 8.45
CA TYR A 462 8.68 6.69 8.46
C TYR A 462 9.49 5.82 7.49
N TYR A 463 8.90 4.76 6.95
CA TYR A 463 9.52 3.92 5.93
C TYR A 463 8.45 3.20 5.09
N LYS A 464 8.65 3.06 3.78
CA LYS A 464 7.82 2.21 2.92
C LYS A 464 8.57 1.67 1.70
N VAL A 465 8.09 0.56 1.16
CA VAL A 465 8.51 -0.06 -0.10
C VAL A 465 7.29 -0.15 -1.01
N ASP A 466 7.34 0.50 -2.18
CA ASP A 466 6.25 0.44 -3.15
C ASP A 466 6.25 -0.87 -3.96
N ASN A 467 5.21 -1.10 -4.75
CA ASN A 467 5.08 -2.25 -5.66
C ASN A 467 6.20 -2.31 -6.73
N GLY A 468 6.83 -1.17 -7.04
CA GLY A 468 7.99 -1.10 -7.92
C GLY A 468 9.31 -1.47 -7.23
N GLY A 469 9.26 -1.83 -5.93
CA GLY A 469 10.44 -2.13 -5.11
C GLY A 469 11.20 -0.89 -4.65
N ARG A 470 10.63 0.32 -4.82
CA ARG A 470 11.30 1.57 -4.42
C ARG A 470 11.10 1.79 -2.93
N THR A 471 12.19 2.10 -2.25
CA THR A 471 12.23 2.44 -0.82
C THR A 471 12.06 3.93 -0.61
N TYR A 472 11.19 4.30 0.32
CA TYR A 472 10.98 5.67 0.76
C TYR A 472 11.25 5.73 2.26
N GLY A 473 12.14 6.63 2.68
CA GLY A 473 12.26 7.02 4.08
C GLY A 473 11.30 8.18 4.38
N GLY A 474 11.03 8.42 5.65
CA GLY A 474 10.47 9.70 6.10
C GLY A 474 11.40 10.87 5.73
N ASN A 475 10.99 12.11 6.00
CA ASN A 475 11.82 13.27 5.65
C ASN A 475 13.17 13.27 6.40
N GLY A 476 13.15 12.91 7.69
CA GLY A 476 14.32 13.02 8.56
C GLY A 476 14.69 14.46 8.88
N SER A 477 15.73 14.62 9.69
CA SER A 477 16.35 15.89 10.06
C SER A 477 17.86 15.71 10.22
N GLY A 478 18.61 16.81 10.40
CA GLY A 478 20.04 16.71 10.68
C GLY A 478 20.33 15.90 11.94
N ALA A 479 19.49 16.04 12.98
CA ALA A 479 19.62 15.36 14.26
C ALA A 479 19.11 13.91 14.25
N SER A 480 18.16 13.60 13.38
CA SER A 480 17.58 12.27 13.21
C SER A 480 17.33 12.02 11.72
N PRO A 481 18.36 11.56 10.99
CA PRO A 481 18.27 11.35 9.54
C PRO A 481 17.28 10.23 9.22
N ALA A 482 16.67 10.28 8.04
CA ALA A 482 15.72 9.26 7.60
C ALA A 482 16.39 7.88 7.47
N PHE A 483 17.64 7.88 7.00
CA PHE A 483 18.50 6.71 6.95
C PHE A 483 19.73 6.98 7.81
N SER A 484 19.90 6.22 8.88
CA SER A 484 20.93 6.40 9.89
C SER A 484 21.49 5.04 10.34
N PHE A 485 22.57 5.06 11.12
CA PHE A 485 23.21 3.86 11.65
C PHE A 485 22.81 3.58 13.09
N MET A 486 22.65 2.31 13.48
CA MET A 486 22.19 1.93 14.82
C MET A 486 23.10 2.45 15.95
N SER A 487 24.41 2.45 15.73
CA SER A 487 25.41 2.95 16.70
C SER A 487 25.71 4.45 16.55
N ASP A 488 25.22 5.10 15.49
CA ASP A 488 25.38 6.53 15.24
C ASP A 488 24.08 7.10 14.61
N PRO A 489 23.06 7.35 15.46
CA PRO A 489 21.72 7.74 15.01
C PRO A 489 21.63 9.19 14.50
N ASN A 490 22.72 9.95 14.52
CA ASN A 490 22.75 11.35 14.09
C ASN A 490 23.56 11.58 12.79
N THR A 491 24.11 10.50 12.23
CA THR A 491 24.87 10.50 10.97
C THR A 491 24.10 9.71 9.92
N GLY A 492 23.86 10.33 8.77
CA GLY A 492 23.02 9.71 7.76
C GLY A 492 22.59 10.63 6.62
N MET A 493 21.45 10.31 6.02
CA MET A 493 20.85 11.08 4.93
C MET A 493 19.36 11.30 5.13
N GLY A 494 18.85 12.41 4.61
CA GLY A 494 17.43 12.77 4.69
C GLY A 494 17.05 13.89 3.72
N ARG A 495 15.75 14.10 3.54
CA ARG A 495 15.18 15.14 2.70
C ARG A 495 15.13 16.46 3.47
N ILE A 496 15.76 17.51 2.94
CA ILE A 496 15.78 18.84 3.58
C ILE A 496 14.81 19.84 2.95
N GLY A 497 14.30 19.52 1.77
CA GLY A 497 13.41 20.34 0.96
C GLY A 497 12.89 19.56 -0.25
N GLU A 498 12.07 20.17 -1.08
CA GLU A 498 11.71 19.60 -2.39
C GLU A 498 12.95 19.44 -3.25
N ASP A 499 13.09 18.26 -3.87
CA ASP A 499 14.23 17.89 -4.71
C ASP A 499 15.62 18.08 -4.06
N GLN A 500 15.69 17.99 -2.72
CA GLN A 500 16.92 18.20 -1.95
C GLN A 500 17.26 17.01 -1.04
N LEU A 501 18.42 16.39 -1.30
CA LEU A 501 18.97 15.29 -0.49
C LEU A 501 20.15 15.79 0.36
N GLY A 502 19.99 15.80 1.68
CA GLY A 502 21.00 16.23 2.64
C GLY A 502 21.75 15.08 3.30
N PHE A 503 23.02 15.32 3.60
CA PHE A 503 23.92 14.42 4.32
C PHE A 503 24.26 15.03 5.68
N SER A 504 23.97 14.32 6.77
CA SER A 504 24.25 14.77 8.13
C SER A 504 25.41 14.01 8.76
N ALA A 505 26.13 14.70 9.64
CA ALA A 505 27.16 14.10 10.49
C ALA A 505 27.25 14.89 11.80
N GLY A 506 27.15 14.19 12.94
CA GLY A 506 27.12 14.83 14.25
C GLY A 506 25.84 15.65 14.48
N GLY A 507 24.70 15.19 13.94
CA GLY A 507 23.40 15.81 14.16
C GLY A 507 23.10 17.08 13.35
N THR A 508 23.94 17.45 12.39
CA THR A 508 23.75 18.62 11.52
C THR A 508 24.00 18.25 10.07
N TYR A 509 23.20 18.79 9.14
CA TYR A 509 23.47 18.66 7.71
C TYR A 509 24.79 19.37 7.37
N ARG A 510 25.65 18.71 6.59
CA ARG A 510 26.94 19.27 6.16
C ARG A 510 26.87 19.74 4.71
N PHE A 511 26.35 18.88 3.84
CA PHE A 511 26.15 19.18 2.44
C PHE A 511 24.82 18.59 1.98
N TYR A 512 24.29 19.13 0.89
CA TYR A 512 23.14 18.57 0.20
C TYR A 512 23.30 18.71 -1.31
N VAL A 513 22.52 17.93 -2.04
CA VAL A 513 22.36 18.05 -3.49
C VAL A 513 20.96 18.56 -3.74
N ASP A 514 20.84 19.60 -4.56
CA ASP A 514 19.57 20.09 -5.10
C ASP A 514 19.51 19.92 -6.62
N THR A 515 18.49 20.50 -7.27
CA THR A 515 18.30 20.39 -8.73
C THR A 515 19.37 21.10 -9.56
N GLY A 516 20.19 21.96 -8.96
CA GLY A 516 21.18 22.78 -9.65
C GLY A 516 22.62 22.62 -9.17
N ALA A 517 22.86 22.17 -7.93
CA ALA A 517 24.18 22.21 -7.32
C ALA A 517 24.39 21.18 -6.18
N PHE A 518 25.68 20.96 -5.88
CA PHE A 518 26.14 20.39 -4.62
C PHE A 518 26.46 21.56 -3.68
N VAL A 519 25.75 21.67 -2.56
CA VAL A 519 25.67 22.90 -1.76
C VAL A 519 26.07 22.64 -0.30
N PRO A 520 26.91 23.51 0.31
CA PRO A 520 27.12 23.52 1.76
C PRO A 520 25.81 23.82 2.50
N ALA A 521 25.49 23.07 3.55
CA ALA A 521 24.26 23.28 4.31
C ALA A 521 24.25 24.61 5.08
N SER A 522 25.44 25.16 5.37
CA SER A 522 25.61 26.48 5.94
C SER A 522 26.58 27.27 5.06
N ASP A 523 26.18 28.47 4.69
CA ASP A 523 26.96 29.31 3.77
C ASP A 523 28.36 29.58 4.33
N ASN A 524 29.37 29.48 3.45
CA ASN A 524 30.79 29.67 3.75
C ASN A 524 31.34 28.89 4.98
N ALA A 525 30.69 27.79 5.39
CA ALA A 525 31.04 27.09 6.63
C ALA A 525 31.92 25.83 6.44
N TYR A 526 31.94 25.24 5.24
CA TYR A 526 32.52 23.91 5.02
C TYR A 526 33.47 23.87 3.81
N SER A 527 34.58 23.16 3.97
CA SER A 527 35.59 22.92 2.93
C SER A 527 35.31 21.65 2.13
N LEU A 528 35.71 21.64 0.85
CA LEU A 528 35.76 20.41 0.04
C LEU A 528 37.11 19.70 0.25
N GLY A 529 37.09 18.65 1.07
CA GLY A 529 38.29 17.93 1.51
C GLY A 529 38.94 18.53 2.76
N ARG A 530 40.00 17.89 3.26
CA ARG A 530 40.82 18.38 4.40
C ARG A 530 42.30 18.33 4.05
N THR A 531 43.12 19.12 4.72
CA THR A 531 44.53 19.28 4.37
C THR A 531 45.37 18.02 4.61
N THR A 532 45.05 17.27 5.67
CA THR A 532 45.80 16.08 6.08
C THR A 532 45.16 14.75 5.64
N THR A 533 43.82 14.68 5.54
CA THR A 533 43.08 13.46 5.17
C THR A 533 41.90 13.77 4.25
N GLY A 534 41.52 12.83 3.37
CA GLY A 534 40.35 13.01 2.49
C GLY A 534 40.49 14.16 1.47
N ARG A 535 41.69 14.35 0.91
CA ARG A 535 41.95 15.34 -0.15
C ARG A 535 41.31 14.91 -1.46
N VAL A 536 40.66 15.84 -2.16
CA VAL A 536 40.13 15.59 -3.50
C VAL A 536 41.29 15.59 -4.50
N SER A 537 41.44 14.51 -5.27
CA SER A 537 42.58 14.33 -6.19
C SER A 537 42.53 15.25 -7.40
N ASN A 538 41.34 15.48 -7.97
CA ASN A 538 41.11 16.37 -9.12
C ASN A 538 39.68 16.93 -9.10
N ILE A 539 39.52 18.15 -9.63
CA ILE A 539 38.21 18.77 -9.89
C ILE A 539 38.15 19.12 -11.38
N TYR A 540 37.24 18.49 -12.11
CA TYR A 540 37.02 18.75 -13.53
C TYR A 540 35.89 19.76 -13.70
N THR A 541 36.19 20.91 -14.28
CA THR A 541 35.22 22.00 -14.52
C THR A 541 35.25 22.42 -15.98
N VAL A 542 34.09 22.85 -16.51
CA VAL A 542 34.01 23.43 -17.87
C VAL A 542 34.51 24.86 -17.87
N ASN A 543 34.23 25.60 -16.80
CA ASN A 543 34.66 26.98 -16.59
C ASN A 543 35.49 27.06 -15.31
N SER A 544 36.40 28.04 -15.22
CA SER A 544 37.19 28.28 -14.02
C SER A 544 36.30 28.57 -12.79
N PRO A 545 36.68 28.12 -11.58
CA PRO A 545 35.97 28.47 -10.36
C PRO A 545 35.81 29.99 -10.20
N THR A 546 34.62 30.43 -9.80
CA THR A 546 34.32 31.85 -9.58
C THR A 546 34.47 32.20 -8.10
N VAL A 547 35.20 33.27 -7.81
CA VAL A 547 35.33 33.83 -6.45
C VAL A 547 34.68 35.22 -6.45
N GLY A 548 33.74 35.45 -5.53
CA GLY A 548 33.10 36.76 -5.38
C GLY A 548 34.12 37.85 -5.06
N SER A 549 34.21 38.87 -5.90
CA SER A 549 35.25 39.93 -5.81
C SER A 549 34.64 41.35 -5.81
N ASP A 550 33.36 41.47 -5.47
CA ASP A 550 32.64 42.74 -5.33
C ASP A 550 33.23 43.59 -4.18
N GLU A 551 33.24 44.92 -4.32
CA GLU A 551 33.76 45.83 -3.30
C GLU A 551 33.02 45.70 -1.96
N ARG A 552 31.73 45.36 -1.98
CA ARG A 552 30.90 45.20 -0.77
C ARG A 552 31.27 43.98 0.06
N LEU A 553 32.01 43.03 -0.54
CA LEU A 553 32.53 41.86 0.15
C LEU A 553 33.90 42.11 0.80
N LYS A 554 34.43 43.34 0.69
CA LYS A 554 35.79 43.69 1.09
C LYS A 554 35.78 44.88 2.06
N THR A 555 36.76 44.88 2.94
CA THR A 555 37.10 46.00 3.83
C THR A 555 38.57 46.32 3.63
N ASP A 556 39.03 47.49 4.09
CA ASP A 556 40.44 47.88 4.11
C ASP A 556 41.12 47.79 2.73
N ILE A 557 40.40 48.23 1.70
CA ILE A 557 40.86 48.20 0.31
C ILE A 557 41.96 49.26 0.11
N VAL A 558 43.20 48.80 -0.03
CA VAL A 558 44.39 49.62 -0.31
C VAL A 558 45.18 49.06 -1.50
N ASP A 559 46.03 49.87 -2.11
CA ASP A 559 46.94 49.42 -3.17
C ASP A 559 47.94 48.38 -2.63
N SER A 560 48.21 47.34 -3.42
CA SER A 560 49.10 46.25 -3.01
C SER A 560 50.51 46.77 -2.69
N PRO A 561 51.04 46.56 -1.47
CA PRO A 561 52.41 46.94 -1.13
C PRO A 561 53.46 46.07 -1.82
N LEU A 562 53.09 44.87 -2.29
CA LEU A 562 53.97 43.95 -3.02
C LEU A 562 53.90 44.20 -4.53
N GLY A 563 55.05 44.17 -5.20
CA GLY A 563 55.19 44.46 -6.64
C GLY A 563 56.39 43.74 -7.29
N LEU A 564 57.13 44.46 -8.13
CA LEU A 564 58.21 43.93 -8.96
C LEU A 564 59.35 43.32 -8.15
N ASP A 565 59.77 44.00 -7.09
CA ASP A 565 60.83 43.54 -6.19
C ASP A 565 60.50 42.18 -5.53
N PHE A 566 59.25 42.02 -5.08
CA PHE A 566 58.76 40.79 -4.50
C PHE A 566 58.71 39.65 -5.53
N ILE A 567 58.25 39.92 -6.75
CA ILE A 567 58.20 38.92 -7.82
C ILE A 567 59.62 38.50 -8.23
N LEU A 568 60.57 39.44 -8.33
CA LEU A 568 61.97 39.14 -8.65
C LEU A 568 62.68 38.34 -7.55
N ALA A 569 62.24 38.46 -6.30
CA ALA A 569 62.74 37.65 -5.19
C ALA A 569 62.29 36.17 -5.25
N GLN A 570 61.26 35.85 -6.06
CA GLN A 570 60.77 34.48 -6.17
C GLN A 570 61.64 33.63 -7.10
N ARG A 571 61.81 32.35 -6.74
CA ARG A 571 62.51 31.36 -7.56
C ARG A 571 61.52 30.33 -8.13
N PRO A 572 61.16 30.42 -9.42
CA PRO A 572 60.40 29.37 -10.10
C PRO A 572 61.17 28.05 -10.10
N VAL A 573 60.51 26.97 -9.72
CA VAL A 573 61.05 25.61 -9.68
C VAL A 573 60.17 24.65 -10.47
N ALA A 574 60.77 23.56 -10.95
CA ALA A 574 60.03 22.44 -11.53
C ALA A 574 60.16 21.23 -10.61
N TYR A 575 59.03 20.63 -10.22
CA TYR A 575 58.99 19.55 -9.22
C TYR A 575 58.03 18.43 -9.63
N ARG A 576 58.24 17.23 -9.07
CA ARG A 576 57.28 16.13 -9.09
C ARG A 576 56.74 15.93 -7.68
N LEU A 577 55.47 15.58 -7.55
CA LEU A 577 54.91 15.22 -6.26
C LEU A 577 55.54 13.90 -5.78
N LYS A 578 55.98 13.85 -4.51
CA LYS A 578 56.44 12.60 -3.89
C LYS A 578 55.33 11.54 -3.88
N GLU A 579 54.10 11.98 -3.63
CA GLU A 579 52.87 11.21 -3.74
C GLU A 579 51.97 11.89 -4.78
N GLY A 580 51.88 11.31 -5.97
CA GLY A 580 51.08 11.84 -7.08
C GLY A 580 49.66 11.27 -7.14
N GLY A 581 49.38 10.24 -6.35
CA GLY A 581 48.08 9.60 -6.24
C GLY A 581 48.15 8.31 -5.43
N ARG A 582 46.99 7.73 -5.17
CA ARG A 582 46.86 6.40 -4.57
C ARG A 582 46.12 5.49 -5.53
N GLU A 583 46.60 4.27 -5.67
CA GLU A 583 45.92 3.19 -6.39
C GLU A 583 45.39 2.19 -5.37
N ILE A 584 44.17 1.70 -5.59
CA ILE A 584 43.59 0.61 -4.80
C ILE A 584 43.94 -0.68 -5.52
N GLU A 585 44.82 -1.47 -4.92
CA GLU A 585 45.20 -2.80 -5.40
C GLU A 585 44.44 -3.83 -4.56
N TRP A 586 43.78 -4.78 -5.21
CA TRP A 586 43.10 -5.88 -4.51
C TRP A 586 44.11 -7.01 -4.34
N ILE A 587 44.50 -7.27 -3.10
CA ILE A 587 45.34 -8.43 -2.78
C ILE A 587 44.48 -9.58 -2.29
N GLU A 588 44.90 -10.77 -2.68
CA GLU A 588 44.33 -12.04 -2.26
C GLU A 588 45.15 -12.53 -1.06
N GLU A 589 44.53 -12.57 0.11
CA GLU A 589 45.12 -13.10 1.34
C GLU A 589 44.47 -14.45 1.64
N GLU A 590 45.30 -15.44 1.94
CA GLU A 590 44.84 -16.77 2.31
C GLU A 590 44.50 -16.76 3.80
N VAL A 591 43.20 -16.78 4.12
CA VAL A 591 42.71 -16.81 5.50
C VAL A 591 42.23 -18.23 5.80
N GLU A 592 42.69 -18.77 6.92
CA GLU A 592 42.21 -20.06 7.43
C GLU A 592 40.87 -19.83 8.15
N VAL A 593 39.80 -20.35 7.57
CA VAL A 593 38.44 -20.28 8.12
C VAL A 593 38.02 -21.68 8.55
N GLU A 594 37.48 -21.81 9.76
CA GLU A 594 36.90 -23.06 10.22
C GLU A 594 35.54 -23.31 9.56
N GLU A 595 35.48 -24.28 8.65
CA GLU A 595 34.26 -24.68 7.95
C GLU A 595 33.84 -26.10 8.33
N ILE A 596 32.54 -26.41 8.23
CA ILE A 596 32.00 -27.72 8.59
C ILE A 596 32.35 -28.73 7.50
N GLU A 597 32.90 -29.88 7.89
CA GLU A 597 33.27 -30.96 6.96
C GLU A 597 32.01 -31.58 6.31
N THR A 598 31.77 -31.34 5.01
CA THR A 598 30.65 -31.93 4.24
C THR A 598 31.10 -33.16 3.45
N THR A 599 30.18 -34.06 3.08
CA THR A 599 30.48 -35.20 2.20
C THR A 599 29.41 -35.33 1.13
N GLU A 600 29.81 -35.44 -0.14
CA GLU A 600 28.90 -35.75 -1.25
C GLU A 600 28.35 -37.17 -1.11
N ILE A 601 27.04 -37.35 -1.30
CA ILE A 601 26.43 -38.67 -1.42
C ILE A 601 25.64 -38.75 -2.72
N GLU A 602 25.84 -39.83 -3.47
CA GLU A 602 24.98 -40.16 -4.61
C GLU A 602 23.68 -40.76 -4.12
N VAL A 603 22.57 -40.05 -4.35
CA VAL A 603 21.23 -40.52 -4.00
C VAL A 603 20.61 -41.14 -5.25
N THR A 604 20.38 -42.45 -5.21
CA THR A 604 19.69 -43.16 -6.29
C THR A 604 18.18 -43.12 -6.07
N LYS A 605 17.44 -42.44 -6.95
CA LYS A 605 15.97 -42.41 -6.93
C LYS A 605 15.43 -43.45 -7.91
N VAL A 606 14.58 -44.36 -7.41
CA VAL A 606 13.82 -45.28 -8.27
C VAL A 606 12.45 -44.65 -8.53
N GLN A 607 12.20 -44.22 -9.77
CA GLN A 607 10.87 -43.79 -10.20
C GLN A 607 10.07 -45.00 -10.72
N LYS A 608 8.74 -44.94 -10.54
CA LYS A 608 7.78 -46.06 -10.66
C LYS A 608 7.88 -46.87 -11.96
N PHE A 609 7.42 -48.12 -11.85
CA PHE A 609 7.17 -49.04 -12.96
C PHE A 609 6.02 -48.54 -13.85
N PHE A 610 6.31 -48.31 -15.13
CA PHE A 610 5.34 -48.43 -16.21
C PHE A 610 6.05 -49.15 -17.37
N ASP A 611 5.43 -50.24 -17.83
CA ASP A 611 5.86 -51.06 -18.97
C ASP A 611 7.19 -51.84 -18.85
N GLY A 612 7.49 -52.38 -17.65
CA GLY A 612 8.48 -53.45 -17.50
C GLY A 612 9.95 -53.04 -17.52
N GLU A 613 10.30 -51.77 -17.76
CA GLU A 613 11.68 -51.27 -17.62
C GLU A 613 11.88 -50.38 -16.39
N LYS A 614 12.97 -50.65 -15.66
CA LYS A 614 13.37 -49.91 -14.45
C LYS A 614 14.23 -48.72 -14.87
N VAL A 615 13.68 -47.50 -14.78
CA VAL A 615 14.46 -46.27 -14.95
C VAL A 615 15.06 -45.87 -13.60
N VAL A 616 16.39 -45.95 -13.50
CA VAL A 616 17.17 -45.51 -12.35
C VAL A 616 17.76 -44.15 -12.66
N THR A 617 17.45 -43.14 -11.85
CA THR A 617 18.09 -41.81 -11.97
C THR A 617 18.97 -41.58 -10.75
N THR A 618 20.26 -41.35 -10.99
CA THR A 618 21.25 -41.03 -9.95
C THR A 618 21.42 -39.51 -9.89
N GLU A 619 21.14 -38.91 -8.74
CA GLU A 619 21.30 -37.48 -8.51
C GLU A 619 22.37 -37.27 -7.43
N LYS A 620 23.38 -36.44 -7.71
CA LYS A 620 24.39 -36.06 -6.73
C LYS A 620 23.80 -34.99 -5.81
N LYS A 621 23.72 -35.29 -4.52
CA LYS A 621 23.22 -34.33 -3.53
C LYS A 621 24.25 -34.15 -2.45
N GLU A 622 24.66 -32.91 -2.25
CA GLU A 622 25.48 -32.53 -1.10
C GLU A 622 24.56 -32.49 0.13
N ILE A 623 24.85 -33.32 1.12
CA ILE A 623 24.08 -33.36 2.36
C ILE A 623 25.08 -33.15 3.50
N GLU A 624 24.81 -32.16 4.34
CA GLU A 624 25.50 -31.98 5.61
C GLU A 624 25.19 -33.22 6.49
N ARG A 625 26.06 -34.24 6.43
CA ARG A 625 25.80 -35.50 7.12
C ARG A 625 26.30 -35.39 8.56
N VAL A 626 25.37 -35.65 9.49
CA VAL A 626 25.50 -36.20 10.86
C VAL A 626 26.76 -35.80 11.64
N PRO A 627 26.64 -35.19 12.84
CA PRO A 627 27.77 -34.65 13.59
C PRO A 627 28.88 -35.68 13.75
N VAL A 628 30.04 -35.39 13.15
CA VAL A 628 31.27 -36.16 13.35
C VAL A 628 31.74 -35.86 14.78
N TYR A 629 31.71 -36.87 15.66
CA TYR A 629 32.07 -36.74 17.06
C TYR A 629 33.49 -36.16 17.24
N GLY A 630 33.57 -34.86 17.54
CA GLY A 630 34.60 -34.35 18.46
C GLY A 630 34.30 -34.80 19.89
N ASP A 631 35.14 -34.42 20.85
CA ASP A 631 34.84 -34.65 22.27
C ASP A 631 33.45 -34.03 22.57
N PRO A 632 32.48 -34.82 23.04
CA PRO A 632 31.15 -34.31 23.29
C PRO A 632 31.22 -33.16 24.28
N VAL A 633 30.48 -32.08 24.01
CA VAL A 633 30.47 -30.89 24.87
C VAL A 633 29.25 -30.94 25.77
N GLN A 634 29.43 -30.55 27.04
CA GLN A 634 28.34 -30.51 28.01
C GLN A 634 27.27 -29.51 27.55
N ALA A 635 26.03 -29.98 27.49
CA ALA A 635 24.85 -29.19 27.23
C ALA A 635 24.72 -28.07 28.27
N THR A 636 24.47 -26.84 27.83
CA THR A 636 24.15 -25.72 28.72
C THR A 636 22.77 -25.16 28.40
N ASP A 637 22.11 -24.63 29.43
CA ASP A 637 20.85 -23.91 29.28
C ASP A 637 21.12 -22.61 28.49
N PRO A 638 20.39 -22.34 27.40
CA PRO A 638 20.67 -21.21 26.51
C PRO A 638 20.39 -19.83 27.12
N VAL A 639 19.68 -19.77 28.26
CA VAL A 639 19.32 -18.52 28.95
C VAL A 639 20.25 -18.26 30.13
N THR A 640 20.62 -19.31 30.87
CA THR A 640 21.40 -19.18 32.11
C THR A 640 22.87 -19.56 31.96
N GLY A 641 23.24 -20.31 30.91
CA GLY A 641 24.59 -20.82 30.68
C GLY A 641 24.99 -21.99 31.59
N GLU A 642 24.09 -22.44 32.47
CA GLU A 642 24.35 -23.52 33.43
C GLU A 642 24.30 -24.90 32.75
N PRO A 643 25.08 -25.88 33.24
CA PRO A 643 25.10 -27.20 32.62
C PRO A 643 23.81 -28.01 32.85
N LEU A 644 23.31 -28.65 31.80
CA LEU A 644 22.14 -29.51 31.84
C LEU A 644 22.52 -30.93 32.28
N PHE A 645 21.68 -31.51 33.12
CA PHE A 645 21.84 -32.87 33.65
C PHE A 645 20.53 -33.65 33.47
N GLU A 646 20.66 -34.93 33.14
CA GLU A 646 19.56 -35.89 33.07
C GLU A 646 19.67 -36.93 34.20
N ASP A 647 18.54 -37.33 34.75
CA ASP A 647 18.47 -38.43 35.71
C ASP A 647 18.20 -39.73 34.94
N THR A 648 19.15 -40.65 34.98
CA THR A 648 19.06 -41.97 34.32
C THR A 648 19.00 -43.07 35.36
N ASN A 649 18.20 -44.11 35.08
CA ASN A 649 18.12 -45.28 35.96
C ASN A 649 19.11 -46.34 35.48
N GLU A 650 20.14 -46.59 36.28
CA GLU A 650 21.13 -47.63 35.99
C GLU A 650 20.89 -48.87 36.85
N PRO A 651 21.18 -50.08 36.34
CA PRO A 651 21.03 -51.30 37.13
C PRO A 651 21.92 -51.26 38.37
N VAL A 652 21.38 -51.66 39.52
CA VAL A 652 22.16 -51.84 40.75
C VAL A 652 22.94 -53.13 40.60
N ILE A 653 24.26 -53.02 40.50
CA ILE A 653 25.16 -54.17 40.35
C ILE A 653 25.56 -54.65 41.75
N GLY A 654 25.46 -55.96 42.00
CA GLY A 654 25.97 -56.58 43.22
C GLY A 654 27.50 -56.63 43.25
N ASP A 655 28.08 -56.95 44.40
CA ASP A 655 29.54 -57.04 44.58
C ASP A 655 30.20 -58.10 43.66
N ASP A 656 29.39 -58.99 43.07
CA ASP A 656 29.76 -60.02 42.11
C ASP A 656 29.70 -59.56 40.64
N GLY A 657 29.34 -58.29 40.39
CA GLY A 657 29.27 -57.73 39.03
C GLY A 657 27.98 -58.05 38.27
N VAL A 658 27.00 -58.71 38.92
CA VAL A 658 25.73 -59.10 38.29
C VAL A 658 24.62 -58.12 38.70
N PRO A 659 23.72 -57.71 37.77
CA PRO A 659 22.58 -56.87 38.12
C PRO A 659 21.69 -57.54 39.15
N LEU A 660 21.44 -56.86 40.27
CA LEU A 660 20.47 -57.30 41.27
C LEU A 660 19.07 -57.25 40.67
N VAL A 661 18.27 -58.27 40.95
CA VAL A 661 16.92 -58.42 40.39
C VAL A 661 15.93 -58.72 41.50
N ASN A 662 14.72 -58.18 41.37
CA ASN A 662 13.55 -58.51 42.18
C ASN A 662 12.75 -59.62 41.49
N VAL A 663 12.39 -60.65 42.25
CA VAL A 663 11.58 -61.78 41.75
C VAL A 663 10.14 -61.59 42.24
N ILE A 664 9.22 -61.36 41.30
CA ILE A 664 7.80 -61.11 41.57
C ILE A 664 7.00 -62.36 41.18
N PRO A 665 6.33 -63.05 42.11
CA PRO A 665 5.45 -64.18 41.79
C PRO A 665 4.28 -63.74 40.91
N LEU A 666 4.00 -64.50 39.84
CA LEU A 666 2.84 -64.29 38.97
C LEU A 666 1.79 -65.38 39.25
N GLU A 667 0.51 -65.02 39.16
CA GLU A 667 -0.58 -65.98 39.44
C GLU A 667 -0.72 -67.03 38.31
N PRO A 668 -1.07 -68.30 38.63
CA PRO A 668 -1.20 -69.37 37.64
C PRO A 668 -2.31 -69.09 36.61
N THR A 669 -2.08 -69.45 35.35
CA THR A 669 -3.05 -69.24 34.25
C THR A 669 -3.72 -70.55 33.86
N LEU A 670 -5.05 -70.53 33.69
CA LEU A 670 -5.82 -71.68 33.20
C LEU A 670 -5.82 -71.71 31.66
N VAL A 671 -5.43 -72.84 31.08
CA VAL A 671 -5.35 -73.06 29.63
C VAL A 671 -6.23 -74.26 29.25
N ARG A 672 -7.03 -74.13 28.18
CA ARG A 672 -7.82 -75.24 27.62
C ARG A 672 -7.03 -75.98 26.55
N ASP A 673 -7.00 -77.30 26.61
CA ASP A 673 -6.46 -78.13 25.54
C ASP A 673 -7.43 -78.24 24.34
N GLN A 674 -6.96 -78.87 23.27
CA GLN A 674 -7.68 -78.96 21.98
C GLN A 674 -8.96 -79.80 22.05
N ASP A 675 -9.15 -80.55 23.14
CA ASP A 675 -10.35 -81.32 23.46
C ASP A 675 -11.25 -80.62 24.49
N GLY A 676 -10.87 -79.42 24.94
CA GLY A 676 -11.68 -78.52 25.75
C GLY A 676 -11.51 -78.65 27.27
N ASN A 677 -10.55 -79.45 27.76
CA ASN A 677 -10.28 -79.61 29.19
C ASN A 677 -9.40 -78.46 29.72
N LEU A 678 -9.75 -77.90 30.88
CA LEU A 678 -8.99 -76.84 31.54
C LEU A 678 -7.86 -77.44 32.40
N SER A 679 -6.63 -76.99 32.16
CA SER A 679 -5.45 -77.29 32.98
C SER A 679 -4.80 -76.00 33.47
N THR A 680 -4.32 -75.98 34.71
CA THR A 680 -3.60 -74.83 35.28
C THR A 680 -2.12 -74.93 34.97
N ILE A 681 -1.53 -73.85 34.44
CA ILE A 681 -0.10 -73.73 34.21
C ILE A 681 0.43 -72.65 35.16
N GLU A 682 1.36 -73.01 36.04
CA GLU A 682 2.09 -72.03 36.86
C GLU A 682 2.98 -71.18 35.96
N GLN A 683 2.87 -69.86 36.09
CA GLN A 683 3.75 -68.95 35.38
C GLN A 683 5.06 -68.79 36.17
N PRO A 684 6.23 -68.82 35.50
CA PRO A 684 7.48 -68.50 36.18
C PRO A 684 7.43 -67.05 36.71
N PRO A 685 7.99 -66.78 37.89
CA PRO A 685 7.97 -65.45 38.47
C PRO A 685 8.70 -64.44 37.58
N GLN A 686 8.20 -63.21 37.53
CA GLN A 686 8.79 -62.13 36.75
C GLN A 686 10.03 -61.59 37.46
N ILE A 687 11.17 -61.59 36.76
CA ILE A 687 12.43 -61.06 37.27
C ILE A 687 12.61 -59.64 36.74
N VAL A 688 12.66 -58.64 37.63
CA VAL A 688 12.80 -57.21 37.27
C VAL A 688 14.12 -56.68 37.82
N PRO A 689 15.01 -56.09 37.02
CA PRO A 689 16.25 -55.51 37.51
C PRO A 689 16.00 -54.36 38.47
N MET A 690 16.72 -54.35 39.60
CA MET A 690 16.76 -53.21 40.50
C MET A 690 17.55 -52.09 39.83
N THR A 691 17.01 -50.87 39.83
CA THR A 691 17.68 -49.69 39.26
C THR A 691 17.86 -48.59 40.28
N ARG A 692 18.96 -47.84 40.20
CA ARG A 692 19.21 -46.62 40.98
C ARG A 692 19.26 -45.41 40.03
N ALA A 693 18.66 -44.30 40.46
CA ALA A 693 18.76 -43.03 39.74
C ALA A 693 20.16 -42.42 39.89
N VAL A 694 20.79 -42.09 38.76
CA VAL A 694 22.10 -41.43 38.65
C VAL A 694 21.94 -40.20 37.75
N ARG A 695 22.42 -39.06 38.24
CA ARG A 695 22.40 -37.78 37.52
C ARG A 695 23.65 -37.65 36.64
N LYS A 696 23.49 -37.58 35.32
CA LYS A 696 24.57 -37.47 34.34
C LYS A 696 24.45 -36.20 33.50
N PRO A 697 25.55 -35.59 33.04
CA PRO A 697 25.49 -34.42 32.17
C PRO A 697 24.94 -34.80 30.80
N VAL A 698 24.04 -33.97 30.26
CA VAL A 698 23.54 -34.12 28.89
C VAL A 698 24.65 -33.68 27.93
N MET A 699 24.91 -34.47 26.90
CA MET A 699 25.98 -34.21 25.94
C MET A 699 25.41 -33.98 24.55
N HIS A 700 25.85 -32.93 23.86
CA HIS A 700 25.44 -32.66 22.49
C HIS A 700 26.58 -32.90 21.51
N ALA A 701 26.23 -33.42 20.34
CA ALA A 701 27.18 -33.62 19.26
C ALA A 701 27.41 -32.28 18.52
N VAL A 702 28.68 -31.89 18.37
CA VAL A 702 29.09 -30.66 17.67
C VAL A 702 29.66 -31.03 16.29
N PRO A 703 29.35 -30.29 15.22
CA PRO A 703 29.95 -30.55 13.91
C PRO A 703 31.47 -30.40 13.96
N LYS A 704 32.19 -31.35 13.35
CA LYS A 704 33.64 -31.24 13.19
C LYS A 704 33.95 -30.13 12.19
N LYS A 705 34.71 -29.14 12.63
CA LYS A 705 35.21 -28.06 11.77
C LYS A 705 36.61 -28.39 11.29
N THR A 706 36.87 -28.09 10.02
CA THR A 706 38.20 -28.18 9.42
C THR A 706 38.63 -26.78 9.01
N LEU A 707 39.91 -26.44 9.22
CA LEU A 707 40.47 -25.21 8.70
C LEU A 707 40.58 -25.33 7.18
N VAL A 708 39.73 -24.59 6.48
CA VAL A 708 39.77 -24.46 5.03
C VAL A 708 40.46 -23.13 4.71
N LYS A 709 41.43 -23.20 3.80
CA LYS A 709 42.11 -22.01 3.30
C LYS A 709 41.23 -21.34 2.26
N LYS A 710 40.73 -20.14 2.57
CA LYS A 710 39.90 -19.36 1.68
C LYS A 710 40.66 -18.12 1.24
N ILE A 711 40.53 -17.79 -0.04
CA ILE A 711 41.12 -16.57 -0.59
C ILE A 711 40.16 -15.43 -0.31
N GLU A 712 40.55 -14.53 0.57
CA GLU A 712 39.85 -13.26 0.79
C GLU A 712 40.51 -12.15 -0.01
N ARG A 713 39.69 -11.33 -0.68
CA ARG A 713 40.16 -10.14 -1.40
C ARG A 713 40.06 -8.94 -0.48
N ARG A 714 41.21 -8.34 -0.14
CA ARG A 714 41.24 -7.07 0.59
C ARG A 714 41.84 -5.95 -0.27
N PRO A 715 41.28 -4.74 -0.23
CA PRO A 715 41.88 -3.59 -0.89
C PRO A 715 43.06 -3.08 -0.06
N ILE A 716 44.21 -2.89 -0.69
CA ILE A 716 45.34 -2.15 -0.12
C ILE A 716 45.55 -0.84 -0.88
N GLU A 717 45.78 0.23 -0.13
CA GLU A 717 46.16 1.51 -0.72
C GLU A 717 47.66 1.52 -0.98
N LYS A 718 48.05 1.72 -2.23
CA LYS A 718 49.44 1.90 -2.62
C LYS A 718 49.67 3.32 -3.11
N THR A 719 50.64 3.99 -2.51
CA THR A 719 51.07 5.32 -2.96
C THR A 719 51.79 5.19 -4.30
N ARG A 720 51.42 6.03 -5.27
CA ARG A 720 52.13 6.18 -6.53
C ARG A 720 52.89 7.49 -6.55
N GLU A 721 54.12 7.45 -7.04
CA GLU A 721 54.91 8.66 -7.26
C GLU A 721 54.28 9.56 -8.33
N GLY A 722 54.49 10.87 -8.20
CA GLY A 722 54.07 11.85 -9.18
C GLY A 722 54.90 11.73 -10.46
N ILE A 723 54.24 11.40 -11.57
CA ILE A 723 54.91 11.23 -12.87
C ILE A 723 55.12 12.57 -13.57
N ARG A 724 54.09 13.44 -13.52
CA ARG A 724 54.08 14.74 -14.20
C ARG A 724 55.00 15.72 -13.48
N GLN A 725 55.78 16.45 -14.27
CA GLN A 725 56.57 17.58 -13.78
C GLN A 725 55.68 18.82 -13.75
N HIS A 726 55.56 19.43 -12.58
CA HIS A 726 54.81 20.65 -12.33
C HIS A 726 55.78 21.84 -12.22
N ALA A 727 55.35 23.01 -12.68
CA ALA A 727 56.05 24.27 -12.43
C ALA A 727 55.38 25.00 -11.27
N GLY A 728 56.17 25.59 -10.37
CA GLY A 728 55.64 26.34 -9.24
C GLY A 728 56.71 27.00 -8.38
N LEU A 729 56.36 27.32 -7.15
CA LEU A 729 57.17 27.97 -6.12
C LEU A 729 57.21 27.09 -4.86
N ILE A 730 58.23 27.30 -4.03
CA ILE A 730 58.35 26.66 -2.72
C ILE A 730 57.73 27.57 -1.67
N ALA A 731 56.74 27.08 -0.92
CA ALA A 731 55.98 27.88 0.05
C ALA A 731 56.88 28.56 1.10
N GLN A 732 57.90 27.86 1.58
CA GLN A 732 58.87 28.39 2.55
C GLN A 732 59.75 29.51 1.96
N GLU A 733 60.06 29.46 0.67
CA GLU A 733 60.82 30.51 -0.01
C GLU A 733 59.97 31.77 -0.19
N VAL A 734 58.69 31.61 -0.54
CA VAL A 734 57.72 32.71 -0.57
C VAL A 734 57.60 33.36 0.79
N LYS A 735 57.45 32.57 1.87
CA LYS A 735 57.37 33.11 3.24
C LYS A 735 58.60 33.93 3.61
N ARG A 736 59.79 33.43 3.29
CA ARG A 736 61.04 34.18 3.51
C ARG A 736 61.04 35.50 2.74
N ALA A 737 60.57 35.50 1.48
CA ALA A 737 60.49 36.74 0.69
C ALA A 737 59.49 37.75 1.29
N ILE A 738 58.37 37.29 1.84
CA ILE A 738 57.43 38.15 2.59
C ILE A 738 58.12 38.75 3.83
N ASP A 739 58.87 37.94 4.58
CA ASP A 739 59.57 38.39 5.79
C ASP A 739 60.67 39.42 5.47
N GLU A 740 61.44 39.18 4.41
CA GLU A 740 62.46 40.13 3.94
C GLU A 740 61.82 41.45 3.46
N ALA A 741 60.68 41.38 2.76
CA ALA A 741 59.92 42.57 2.38
C ALA A 741 59.41 43.33 3.62
N ASN A 742 58.91 42.61 4.63
CA ASN A 742 58.45 43.21 5.89
C ASN A 742 59.57 43.86 6.70
N VAL A 743 60.76 43.27 6.72
CA VAL A 743 61.94 43.89 7.35
C VAL A 743 62.27 45.23 6.69
N ARG A 744 62.24 45.30 5.35
CA ARG A 744 62.48 46.56 4.62
C ARG A 744 61.40 47.59 4.90
N ARG A 745 60.13 47.18 4.81
CA ARG A 745 58.98 48.06 5.09
C ARG A 745 59.03 48.65 6.50
N LEU A 746 59.34 47.84 7.51
CA LEU A 746 59.51 48.32 8.88
C LEU A 746 60.67 49.30 9.02
N ALA A 747 61.77 49.10 8.29
CA ALA A 747 62.88 50.05 8.25
C ALA A 747 62.47 51.41 7.64
N ASP A 748 61.53 51.40 6.70
CA ASP A 748 60.95 52.59 6.06
C ASP A 748 59.76 53.18 6.84
N GLY A 749 59.44 52.66 8.03
CA GLY A 749 58.33 53.12 8.87
C GLY A 749 56.94 52.74 8.34
N LEU A 750 56.86 51.73 7.46
CA LEU A 750 55.62 51.22 6.88
C LEU A 750 55.15 49.96 7.60
N GLU A 751 53.84 49.76 7.65
CA GLU A 751 53.23 48.56 8.23
C GLU A 751 53.61 47.27 7.45
N PRO A 752 53.83 46.14 8.15
CA PRO A 752 54.03 44.84 7.53
C PRO A 752 52.89 44.46 6.61
N VAL A 753 53.19 43.79 5.50
CA VAL A 753 52.20 43.16 4.65
C VAL A 753 51.86 41.76 5.18
N ASP A 754 50.57 41.49 5.26
CA ASP A 754 50.01 40.15 5.39
C ASP A 754 49.54 39.68 4.00
N PHE A 755 50.22 38.68 3.43
CA PHE A 755 49.94 38.20 2.08
C PHE A 755 49.26 36.83 2.11
N GLY A 756 47.95 36.81 1.86
CA GLY A 756 47.13 35.60 1.82
C GLY A 756 47.44 34.61 0.69
N GLY A 757 48.45 34.88 -0.15
CA GLY A 757 48.98 33.93 -1.12
C GLY A 757 49.81 32.81 -0.51
N TRP A 758 50.33 33.01 0.70
CA TRP A 758 50.95 31.98 1.52
C TRP A 758 49.99 31.55 2.63
N VAL A 759 49.90 30.23 2.86
CA VAL A 759 49.01 29.65 3.87
C VAL A 759 49.77 28.59 4.64
N GLN A 760 49.47 28.47 5.94
CA GLN A 760 49.97 27.42 6.81
C GLN A 760 48.78 26.71 7.46
N ASP A 761 48.82 25.38 7.50
CA ASP A 761 47.71 24.53 7.95
C ASP A 761 47.31 24.80 9.41
N ASP A 762 48.30 25.01 10.28
CA ASP A 762 48.12 25.44 11.67
C ASP A 762 49.12 26.55 11.98
N MET A 763 48.62 27.77 12.18
CA MET A 763 49.45 28.94 12.50
C MET A 763 50.11 28.83 13.88
N ALA A 764 49.62 27.97 14.78
CA ALA A 764 50.22 27.73 16.08
C ALA A 764 51.36 26.70 16.04
N ASP A 765 51.42 25.86 15.00
CA ASP A 765 52.50 24.90 14.78
C ASP A 765 53.40 25.35 13.61
N PRO A 766 54.61 25.89 13.89
CA PRO A 766 55.54 26.34 12.86
C PRO A 766 55.97 25.25 11.88
N ASN A 767 55.80 23.97 12.23
CA ASN A 767 56.18 22.83 11.39
C ASN A 767 55.01 22.28 10.56
N SER A 768 53.81 22.86 10.69
CA SER A 768 52.65 22.45 9.91
C SER A 768 52.85 22.71 8.41
N LEU A 769 52.11 21.98 7.58
CA LEU A 769 52.26 22.07 6.13
C LEU A 769 51.95 23.48 5.64
N GLN A 770 52.75 23.93 4.68
CA GLN A 770 52.60 25.24 4.04
C GLN A 770 52.14 25.06 2.59
N SER A 771 51.23 25.90 2.16
CA SER A 771 50.58 25.87 0.85
C SER A 771 50.61 27.26 0.21
N LEU A 772 50.46 27.31 -1.12
CA LEU A 772 50.39 28.55 -1.89
C LEU A 772 49.08 28.65 -2.65
N ARG A 773 48.47 29.84 -2.62
CA ARG A 773 47.34 30.26 -3.44
C ARG A 773 47.86 31.02 -4.65
N TYR A 774 48.17 30.29 -5.73
CA TYR A 774 48.84 30.85 -6.91
C TYR A 774 48.07 32.00 -7.58
N GLU A 775 46.74 32.01 -7.46
CA GLU A 775 45.88 33.07 -7.97
C GLU A 775 46.13 34.43 -7.28
N GLN A 776 46.58 34.43 -6.02
CA GLN A 776 46.89 35.65 -5.27
C GLN A 776 48.17 36.35 -5.77
N PHE A 777 48.99 35.66 -6.58
CA PHE A 777 50.15 36.27 -7.23
C PHE A 777 49.77 37.07 -8.48
N VAL A 778 48.59 36.84 -9.07
CA VAL A 778 48.17 37.53 -10.30
C VAL A 778 48.06 39.05 -10.10
N PRO A 779 47.40 39.58 -9.05
CA PRO A 779 47.38 41.02 -8.79
C PRO A 779 48.79 41.61 -8.58
N ILE A 780 49.69 40.87 -7.93
CA ILE A 780 51.07 41.30 -7.72
C ILE A 780 51.84 41.32 -9.04
N LEU A 781 51.65 40.33 -9.91
CA LEU A 781 52.22 40.30 -11.25
C LEU A 781 51.72 41.48 -12.10
N ILE A 782 50.43 41.84 -12.00
CA ILE A 782 49.89 43.04 -12.66
C ILE A 782 50.62 44.28 -12.17
N LYS A 783 50.78 44.45 -10.85
CA LYS A 783 51.51 45.59 -10.29
C LYS A 783 52.99 45.60 -10.71
N ALA A 784 53.66 44.46 -10.66
CA ALA A 784 55.04 44.31 -11.10
C ALA A 784 55.23 44.70 -12.57
N VAL A 785 54.27 44.34 -13.44
CA VAL A 785 54.27 44.74 -14.86
C VAL A 785 54.04 46.24 -15.01
N GLN A 786 53.18 46.86 -14.18
CA GLN A 786 52.98 48.31 -14.17
C GLN A 786 54.26 49.05 -13.76
N GLU A 787 54.88 48.65 -12.65
CA GLU A 787 56.15 49.20 -12.16
C GLU A 787 57.26 49.03 -13.19
N LEU A 788 57.39 47.84 -13.80
CA LEU A 788 58.35 47.59 -14.87
C LEU A 788 58.09 48.46 -16.11
N ALA A 789 56.82 48.66 -16.49
CA ALA A 789 56.47 49.51 -17.61
C ALA A 789 56.84 50.98 -17.34
N ASP A 790 56.70 51.44 -16.10
CA ASP A 790 57.10 52.78 -15.69
C ASP A 790 58.62 52.96 -15.69
N GLU A 791 59.38 51.97 -15.22
CA GLU A 791 60.85 51.97 -15.34
C GLU A 791 61.28 52.02 -16.81
N VAL A 792 60.67 51.23 -17.68
CA VAL A 792 60.96 51.23 -19.12
C VAL A 792 60.60 52.58 -19.76
N ARG A 793 59.49 53.21 -19.36
CA ARG A 793 59.13 54.56 -19.83
C ARG A 793 60.13 55.60 -19.36
N ALA A 794 60.57 55.55 -18.10
CA ALA A 794 61.59 56.44 -17.57
C ALA A 794 62.91 56.29 -18.34
N LEU A 795 63.32 55.05 -18.62
CA LEU A 795 64.53 54.77 -19.41
C LEU A 795 64.42 55.26 -20.86
N ARG A 796 63.25 55.11 -21.50
CA ARG A 796 63.02 55.57 -22.88
C ARG A 796 62.84 57.09 -22.98
N GLY A 797 62.24 57.73 -21.98
CA GLY A 797 62.05 59.18 -21.90
C GLY A 797 63.35 59.94 -21.58
N GLY A 798 64.32 59.29 -20.93
CA GLY A 798 65.66 59.83 -20.67
C GLY A 798 66.62 59.78 -21.87
N GLY A 799 66.22 59.21 -23.00
CA GLY A 799 67.04 59.02 -24.21
C GLY A 799 66.90 60.12 -25.27
N ARG A 800 66.83 61.38 -24.87
CA ARG A 800 66.94 62.52 -25.80
C ARG A 800 67.75 63.65 -25.16
N LEU A 801 69.07 63.48 -25.18
CA LEU A 801 70.04 64.57 -25.13
C LEU A 801 70.60 64.77 -26.54
#